data_AF-A0A7S2MFZ8-F1
#
_entry.id   AF-A0A7S2MFZ8-F1
#
_cell.length_a   1.000
_cell.length_b   1.000
_cell.length_c   1.000
_cell.angle_alpha   90.00
_cell.angle_beta   90.00
_cell.angle_gamma   90.00
#
_symmetry.space_group_name_H-M   'P 1'
#
loop_
_entity.id
_entity.type
_entity.pdbx_description
1 polymer ?
#
loop_
_entity_poly.entity_id
_entity_poly.type
_entity_poly.pdbx_seq_one_letter_code
_entity_poly.pdbx_strand_id
1 'polypeptide(L)'
;AQAILVQANLAQEADALANMSVHAPQQQLMMAQQVQPQTFGNPQQVHPELDHPAQMQMMVDPACPPGHIPGDEKILEQYVPLQDKKWEVTDTVKSLCQIMWCPCSGWHREWVIMTDRFVIHKQKDLCGTKRTRLPYAAIGYIEKIKAPCGCAKFASDLTGENPMAKKPEDMPGIQPGCCGEEAIVDDLIANIRQRKDMRGGVAQMRKLDRMVEKLGKVTVQLSQYLRAAGVEFTPVPRPETQREAFGQESFDVTNCCEQVFCKTKSLRLEPEEAVLHIDDPCACISRDIRREYNDMDTVEKDKVCFCCSQFKTALGGGMAISPGVCCANKARVSMIAAKLRERLAARGQTGQMRRQSKMLKLIAHIEELMTAAMTGTASASTLYPPTPEVMLPRLGGDAKGDINKATQLVAETLPGLKPIDIAGLTKTFPDEAMDVSDDCESCLACFFTCGLAGWGKQRLELKENDMWIHQDDKLGESDAKIPYGELDSVEIQKDCCCCWSVNEFSPGCRGIGERARVEKIKEALELRKNARGQIAQMEHLRAAQVSTLAIDLQLEACLKARGVQFPPEMSTAEKLYSGQPIPRIVTNGKPPADLDLPVFTPDMFPNSHYVVTDNAETCRSMPCTPCLSRNLTFDKREMVQDTNHMCGFSRMRTPYGSLGGIDVDQDCFCCHEIGDVAHPGWGCNRAEVKRIFDDLHPRIIKLGSIAQIMAQEQIINDILSIELKLDLLSHSMGLPYPPPKQELDSLFKQA
;
A
#
# COMPACT_ATOMS: atom_id res chain seq x y z
N ALA A 1 -9.44 -11.81 -51.48
CA ALA A 1 -8.34 -10.88 -51.76
C ALA A 1 -7.74 -10.30 -50.47
N GLN A 2 -8.50 -9.58 -49.64
CA GLN A 2 -7.98 -9.06 -48.36
C GLN A 2 -7.57 -10.15 -47.33
N ALA A 3 -8.26 -11.29 -47.29
CA ALA A 3 -7.87 -12.42 -46.43
C ALA A 3 -6.54 -13.09 -46.86
N ILE A 4 -6.18 -13.00 -48.15
CA ILE A 4 -4.93 -13.56 -48.69
C ILE A 4 -3.75 -12.62 -48.37
N LEU A 5 -4.00 -11.31 -48.28
CA LEU A 5 -2.97 -10.34 -47.88
C LEU A 5 -2.58 -10.47 -46.40
N VAL A 6 -3.53 -10.83 -45.52
CA VAL A 6 -3.26 -11.03 -44.08
C VAL A 6 -2.45 -12.31 -43.83
N GLN A 7 -2.71 -13.39 -44.58
CA GLN A 7 -1.92 -14.62 -44.49
C GLN A 7 -0.51 -14.47 -45.09
N ALA A 8 -0.32 -13.62 -46.10
CA ALA A 8 0.99 -13.34 -46.68
C ALA A 8 1.90 -12.53 -45.73
N ASN A 9 1.33 -11.58 -44.97
CA ASN A 9 2.09 -10.79 -43.99
C ASN A 9 2.50 -11.63 -42.77
N LEU A 10 1.65 -12.56 -42.30
CA LEU A 10 1.98 -13.46 -41.19
C LEU A 10 3.05 -14.50 -41.57
N ALA A 11 3.12 -14.90 -42.84
CA ALA A 11 4.18 -15.80 -43.33
C ALA A 11 5.55 -15.09 -43.45
N GLN A 12 5.57 -13.79 -43.78
CA GLN A 12 6.82 -13.02 -43.85
C GLN A 12 7.41 -12.69 -42.47
N GLU A 13 6.60 -12.55 -41.43
CA GLU A 13 7.10 -12.35 -40.06
C GLU A 13 7.67 -13.64 -39.44
N ALA A 14 7.18 -14.82 -39.85
CA ALA A 14 7.71 -16.10 -39.37
C ALA A 14 9.10 -16.42 -39.94
N ASP A 15 9.39 -16.04 -41.20
CA ASP A 15 10.70 -16.26 -41.82
C ASP A 15 11.77 -15.27 -41.35
N ALA A 16 11.38 -14.09 -40.85
CA ALA A 16 12.33 -13.12 -40.29
C ALA A 16 12.90 -13.54 -38.93
N LEU A 17 12.16 -14.35 -38.15
CA LEU A 17 12.58 -14.84 -36.84
C LEU A 17 13.50 -16.08 -36.91
N ALA A 18 13.55 -16.77 -38.05
CA ALA A 18 14.36 -17.98 -38.22
C ALA A 18 15.83 -17.71 -38.61
N ASN A 19 16.21 -16.48 -38.97
CA ASN A 19 17.52 -16.18 -39.59
C ASN A 19 18.47 -15.28 -38.78
N MET A 20 18.24 -15.07 -37.48
CA MET A 20 19.21 -14.35 -36.63
C MET A 20 20.15 -15.33 -35.92
N SER A 21 21.20 -15.75 -36.63
CA SER A 21 22.35 -16.48 -36.07
C SER A 21 23.64 -15.67 -36.26
N VAL A 22 24.39 -15.53 -35.15
CA VAL A 22 25.84 -15.26 -35.03
C VAL A 22 26.34 -13.84 -35.34
N HIS A 23 26.69 -13.09 -34.27
CA HIS A 23 28.07 -12.62 -34.06
C HIS A 23 28.30 -12.20 -32.60
N ALA A 24 29.10 -13.00 -31.88
CA ALA A 24 29.65 -12.65 -30.57
C ALA A 24 30.98 -11.89 -30.74
N PRO A 25 31.25 -10.82 -29.99
CA PRO A 25 32.58 -10.24 -29.92
C PRO A 25 33.40 -10.90 -28.80
N GLN A 26 34.56 -11.43 -29.17
CA GLN A 26 35.64 -11.83 -28.28
C GLN A 26 36.15 -10.63 -27.46
N GLN A 27 36.17 -10.73 -26.14
CA GLN A 27 37.00 -9.87 -25.29
C GLN A 27 38.22 -10.65 -24.79
N GLN A 28 39.39 -10.07 -25.07
CA GLN A 28 40.71 -10.56 -24.73
C GLN A 28 41.01 -10.38 -23.23
N LEU A 29 41.55 -11.44 -22.62
CA LEU A 29 42.37 -11.39 -21.42
C LEU A 29 43.59 -10.47 -21.65
N MET A 30 43.86 -9.54 -20.73
CA MET A 30 45.24 -9.17 -20.38
C MET A 30 45.40 -8.79 -18.90
N MET A 31 46.20 -9.63 -18.24
CA MET A 31 47.21 -9.39 -17.20
C MET A 31 47.01 -8.32 -16.11
N ALA A 32 46.93 -8.83 -14.88
CA ALA A 32 47.28 -8.13 -13.66
C ALA A 32 48.78 -7.80 -13.61
N GLN A 33 49.11 -6.57 -13.21
CA GLN A 33 50.46 -6.16 -12.84
C GLN A 33 50.43 -5.62 -11.41
N GLN A 34 51.19 -6.29 -10.53
CA GLN A 34 51.47 -5.89 -9.16
C GLN A 34 52.34 -4.63 -9.15
N VAL A 35 51.98 -3.64 -8.34
CA VAL A 35 52.90 -2.59 -7.89
C VAL A 35 52.68 -2.37 -6.39
N GLN A 36 53.72 -2.71 -5.61
CA GLN A 36 53.85 -2.36 -4.19
C GLN A 36 54.11 -0.87 -4.01
N PRO A 37 53.84 -0.31 -2.81
CA PRO A 37 54.84 0.57 -2.23
C PRO A 37 55.15 0.28 -0.76
N GLN A 38 56.44 0.01 -0.58
CA GLN A 38 57.37 0.38 0.49
C GLN A 38 56.87 0.97 1.82
N THR A 39 57.31 0.30 2.88
CA THR A 39 57.45 0.73 4.27
C THR A 39 58.54 1.80 4.47
N PHE A 40 58.23 2.86 5.22
CA PHE A 40 59.10 3.67 6.11
C PHE A 40 58.15 4.66 6.82
N GLY A 41 58.23 5.07 8.08
CA GLY A 41 59.06 4.83 9.25
C GLY A 41 58.42 5.68 10.37
N ASN A 42 58.46 5.20 11.61
CA ASN A 42 57.99 5.93 12.80
C ASN A 42 59.02 7.02 13.18
N PRO A 43 58.64 8.12 13.85
CA PRO A 43 58.64 8.09 15.32
C PRO A 43 57.54 8.94 16.03
N GLN A 44 57.18 8.48 17.24
CA GLN A 44 56.92 9.19 18.52
C GLN A 44 56.71 10.73 18.46
N GLN A 45 55.75 11.36 19.17
CA GLN A 45 55.51 11.25 20.63
C GLN A 45 54.30 12.14 21.12
N VAL A 46 53.67 11.75 22.25
CA VAL A 46 52.89 12.52 23.28
C VAL A 46 51.36 12.79 23.14
N HIS A 47 50.65 12.30 24.18
CA HIS A 47 49.24 12.35 24.68
C HIS A 47 48.56 13.74 24.87
N PRO A 48 47.28 13.88 25.34
CA PRO A 48 46.34 12.89 25.93
C PRO A 48 44.85 12.88 25.49
N GLU A 49 44.23 11.73 25.77
CA GLU A 49 42.87 11.44 26.28
C GLU A 49 41.67 12.34 25.96
N LEU A 50 40.68 11.74 25.29
CA LEU A 50 39.25 12.01 25.54
C LEU A 50 38.44 10.73 25.26
N ASP A 51 37.71 10.30 26.29
CA ASP A 51 36.94 9.06 26.40
C ASP A 51 36.01 8.79 25.21
N HIS A 52 35.98 7.53 24.77
CA HIS A 52 34.91 6.96 23.92
C HIS A 52 34.22 5.84 24.71
N PRO A 53 32.87 5.77 24.75
CA PRO A 53 32.18 4.71 25.45
C PRO A 53 32.24 3.41 24.64
N ALA A 54 32.30 2.31 25.40
CA ALA A 54 32.47 0.95 24.95
C ALA A 54 31.48 0.52 23.86
N GLN A 55 32.01 -0.09 22.79
CA GLN A 55 31.24 -0.89 21.85
C GLN A 55 30.76 -2.16 22.57
N MET A 56 29.45 -2.22 22.82
CA MET A 56 28.77 -3.39 23.35
C MET A 56 28.67 -4.42 22.21
N GLN A 57 29.59 -5.39 22.18
CA GLN A 57 29.49 -6.56 21.30
C GLN A 57 28.30 -7.41 21.77
N MET A 58 27.19 -7.35 21.02
CA MET A 58 26.08 -8.28 21.20
C MET A 58 26.52 -9.67 20.75
N MET A 59 26.60 -10.61 21.68
CA MET A 59 26.69 -12.03 21.37
C MET A 59 25.39 -12.46 20.70
N VAL A 60 25.48 -12.86 19.43
CA VAL A 60 24.36 -13.39 18.66
C VAL A 60 24.23 -14.88 18.97
N ASP A 61 23.06 -15.25 19.50
CA ASP A 61 22.70 -16.63 19.79
C ASP A 61 22.57 -17.43 18.47
N PRO A 62 23.32 -18.54 18.26
CA PRO A 62 23.35 -19.26 16.98
C PRO A 62 22.07 -20.05 16.65
N ALA A 63 21.05 -20.00 17.52
CA ALA A 63 19.78 -20.71 17.33
C ALA A 63 18.68 -19.84 16.67
N CYS A 64 18.84 -18.53 16.58
CA CYS A 64 17.89 -17.68 15.85
C CYS A 64 18.32 -17.56 14.38
N PRO A 65 17.46 -17.89 13.40
CA PRO A 65 17.77 -17.60 12.00
C PRO A 65 18.02 -16.08 11.85
N PRO A 66 19.09 -15.67 11.15
CA PRO A 66 19.39 -14.26 10.95
C PRO A 66 18.21 -13.58 10.26
N GLY A 67 17.59 -12.61 10.94
CA GLY A 67 16.44 -11.86 10.42
C GLY A 67 15.18 -11.86 11.28
N HIS A 68 15.14 -12.56 12.42
CA HIS A 68 13.99 -12.46 13.33
C HIS A 68 13.98 -11.10 14.05
N ILE A 69 12.98 -10.26 13.75
CA ILE A 69 12.82 -8.95 14.40
C ILE A 69 12.01 -9.15 15.69
N PRO A 70 12.49 -8.71 16.86
CA PRO A 70 11.74 -8.76 18.11
C PRO A 70 10.37 -8.09 17.94
N GLY A 71 9.28 -8.82 18.22
CA GLY A 71 7.91 -8.34 18.08
C GLY A 71 7.13 -8.93 16.90
N ASP A 72 7.78 -9.60 15.94
CA ASP A 72 7.10 -10.27 14.82
C ASP A 72 6.20 -11.43 15.30
N GLU A 73 6.47 -12.01 16.48
CA GLU A 73 5.64 -13.06 17.09
C GLU A 73 4.19 -12.62 17.32
N LYS A 74 3.97 -11.34 17.71
CA LYS A 74 2.64 -10.80 17.99
C LYS A 74 1.79 -10.59 16.73
N ILE A 75 2.41 -10.58 15.56
CA ILE A 75 1.74 -10.27 14.29
C ILE A 75 0.93 -11.46 13.78
N LEU A 76 1.33 -12.66 14.20
CA LEU A 76 0.58 -13.90 13.98
C LEU A 76 -0.53 -14.12 15.01
N GLU A 77 -0.64 -13.29 16.04
CA GLU A 77 -1.76 -13.42 16.97
C GLU A 77 -3.05 -13.20 16.19
N GLN A 78 -3.93 -14.21 16.25
CA GLN A 78 -5.25 -14.19 15.65
C GLN A 78 -5.96 -12.88 16.01
N TYR A 79 -6.60 -12.26 15.02
CA TYR A 79 -7.33 -11.02 15.16
C TYR A 79 -8.19 -11.00 16.43
N VAL A 80 -7.82 -10.13 17.37
CA VAL A 80 -8.65 -9.79 18.52
C VAL A 80 -9.24 -8.40 18.26
N PRO A 81 -10.58 -8.25 18.21
CA PRO A 81 -11.20 -6.95 18.09
C PRO A 81 -10.72 -6.03 19.21
N LEU A 82 -10.17 -4.89 18.84
CA LEU A 82 -9.71 -3.90 19.81
C LEU A 82 -10.92 -3.22 20.43
N GLN A 83 -10.91 -3.06 21.76
CA GLN A 83 -12.00 -2.39 22.47
C GLN A 83 -12.18 -0.96 21.95
N ASP A 84 -13.42 -0.54 21.75
CA ASP A 84 -13.72 0.83 21.36
C ASP A 84 -13.30 1.80 22.48
N LYS A 85 -12.61 2.87 22.11
CA LYS A 85 -12.23 3.94 23.02
C LYS A 85 -12.73 5.28 22.47
N LYS A 86 -13.15 6.17 23.38
CA LYS A 86 -13.69 7.49 23.03
C LYS A 86 -13.08 8.55 23.92
N TRP A 87 -12.53 9.59 23.29
CA TRP A 87 -12.03 10.79 23.96
C TRP A 87 -12.89 11.98 23.56
N GLU A 88 -13.21 12.82 24.52
CA GLU A 88 -13.76 14.16 24.27
C GLU A 88 -12.59 15.13 24.27
N VAL A 89 -12.39 15.81 23.15
CA VAL A 89 -11.23 16.65 22.85
C VAL A 89 -11.66 18.09 22.55
N THR A 90 -12.78 18.49 23.15
CA THR A 90 -13.39 19.80 22.95
C THR A 90 -12.48 20.91 23.47
N ASP A 91 -12.02 21.79 22.58
CA ASP A 91 -11.38 23.05 22.99
C ASP A 91 -12.43 24.02 23.55
N THR A 92 -12.46 24.12 24.88
CA THR A 92 -13.40 24.99 25.60
C THR A 92 -13.26 26.47 25.22
N VAL A 93 -12.04 26.94 24.90
CA VAL A 93 -11.80 28.32 24.49
C VAL A 93 -12.36 28.54 23.09
N LYS A 94 -12.08 27.65 22.15
CA LYS A 94 -12.65 27.69 20.80
C LYS A 94 -14.18 27.65 20.84
N SER A 95 -14.78 26.77 21.65
CA SER A 95 -16.23 26.66 21.81
C SER A 95 -16.84 27.93 22.40
N LEU A 96 -16.20 28.55 23.41
CA LEU A 96 -16.64 29.83 23.97
C LEU A 96 -16.53 30.97 22.95
N CYS A 97 -15.41 31.06 22.23
CA CYS A 97 -15.22 32.05 21.16
C CYS A 97 -16.28 31.89 20.07
N GLN A 98 -16.55 30.65 19.65
CA GLN A 98 -17.57 30.36 18.63
C GLN A 98 -18.97 30.77 19.10
N ILE A 99 -19.35 30.50 20.36
CA ILE A 99 -20.61 30.99 20.94
C ILE A 99 -20.68 32.52 20.93
N MET A 100 -19.58 33.19 21.29
CA MET A 100 -19.55 34.65 21.39
C MET A 100 -19.60 35.32 20.01
N TRP A 101 -19.01 34.72 18.98
CA TRP A 101 -18.86 35.32 17.64
C TRP A 101 -19.93 34.84 16.64
N CYS A 102 -20.43 33.61 16.78
CA CYS A 102 -21.62 33.09 16.12
C CYS A 102 -22.44 32.27 17.13
N PRO A 103 -23.31 32.94 17.91
CA PRO A 103 -24.24 32.25 18.81
C PRO A 103 -25.10 31.20 18.08
N CYS A 104 -25.31 31.41 16.77
CA CYS A 104 -25.92 30.48 15.83
C CYS A 104 -25.30 29.07 15.85
N SER A 105 -23.97 28.97 15.92
CA SER A 105 -23.27 27.68 15.96
C SER A 105 -23.29 27.05 17.37
N GLY A 106 -23.53 27.83 18.41
CA GLY A 106 -23.58 27.33 19.79
C GLY A 106 -22.31 26.59 20.24
N TRP A 107 -22.48 25.68 21.20
CA TRP A 107 -21.36 24.98 21.83
C TRP A 107 -20.78 23.91 20.89
N HIS A 108 -19.58 24.16 20.40
CA HIS A 108 -18.80 23.20 19.62
C HIS A 108 -18.27 22.07 20.50
N ARG A 109 -18.39 20.83 20.03
CA ARG A 109 -17.85 19.63 20.69
C ARG A 109 -17.06 18.79 19.70
N GLU A 110 -15.93 18.29 20.15
CA GLU A 110 -15.05 17.42 19.36
C GLU A 110 -14.85 16.09 20.09
N TRP A 111 -14.91 14.99 19.35
CA TRP A 111 -14.59 13.65 19.86
C TRP A 111 -13.66 12.92 18.90
N VAL A 112 -12.76 12.13 19.48
CA VAL A 112 -12.03 11.09 18.75
C VAL A 112 -12.53 9.74 19.24
N ILE A 113 -13.08 8.96 18.31
CA ILE A 113 -13.61 7.61 18.58
C ILE A 113 -12.71 6.63 17.85
N MET A 114 -12.00 5.80 18.59
CA MET A 114 -11.19 4.72 18.05
C MET A 114 -11.98 3.43 18.13
N THR A 115 -12.30 2.89 16.97
CA THR A 115 -12.89 1.55 16.82
C THR A 115 -11.78 0.55 16.49
N ASP A 116 -12.13 -0.71 16.34
CA ASP A 116 -11.16 -1.74 15.93
C ASP A 116 -10.47 -1.47 14.58
N ARG A 117 -11.16 -0.79 13.65
CA ARG A 117 -10.67 -0.56 12.27
C ARG A 117 -10.47 0.89 11.89
N PHE A 118 -11.17 1.80 12.56
CA PHE A 118 -11.20 3.21 12.20
C PHE A 118 -10.90 4.11 13.38
N VAL A 119 -10.34 5.28 13.06
CA VAL A 119 -10.42 6.46 13.89
C VAL A 119 -11.48 7.38 13.27
N ILE A 120 -12.43 7.81 14.10
CA ILE A 120 -13.49 8.73 13.71
C ILE A 120 -13.27 10.02 14.50
N HIS A 121 -12.98 11.10 13.79
CA HIS A 121 -12.99 12.44 14.35
C HIS A 121 -14.38 13.04 14.08
N LYS A 122 -15.09 13.36 15.16
CA LYS A 122 -16.46 13.89 15.10
C LYS A 122 -16.49 15.29 15.69
N GLN A 123 -16.98 16.23 14.91
CA GLN A 123 -17.25 17.61 15.32
C GLN A 123 -18.75 17.83 15.32
N LYS A 124 -19.28 18.46 16.36
CA LYS A 124 -20.70 18.80 16.45
C LYS A 124 -20.87 20.19 17.03
N ASP A 125 -21.69 20.98 16.37
CA ASP A 125 -22.18 22.26 16.87
C ASP A 125 -23.72 22.30 16.70
N LEU A 126 -24.35 23.46 16.85
CA LEU A 126 -25.79 23.64 16.61
C LEU A 126 -26.15 23.66 15.12
N CYS A 127 -25.20 24.02 14.26
CA CYS A 127 -25.42 24.12 12.82
C CYS A 127 -25.34 22.75 12.14
N GLY A 128 -24.55 21.83 12.70
CA GLY A 128 -24.15 20.64 11.99
C GLY A 128 -23.42 19.58 12.80
N THR A 129 -23.09 18.49 12.11
CA THR A 129 -22.21 17.45 12.60
C THR A 129 -21.32 17.01 11.44
N LYS A 130 -20.01 17.20 11.61
CA LYS A 130 -18.99 16.74 10.67
C LYS A 130 -18.28 15.50 11.22
N ARG A 131 -17.99 14.52 10.38
CA ARG A 131 -17.36 13.26 10.74
C ARG A 131 -16.32 12.91 9.70
N THR A 132 -15.08 12.79 10.14
CA THR A 132 -14.00 12.26 9.32
C THR A 132 -13.63 10.88 9.84
N ARG A 133 -13.80 9.86 9.02
CA ARG A 133 -13.45 8.48 9.34
C ARG A 133 -12.25 8.06 8.52
N LEU A 134 -11.21 7.59 9.17
CA LEU A 134 -10.04 7.05 8.48
C LEU A 134 -9.71 5.66 9.02
N PRO A 135 -9.45 4.67 8.15
CA PRO A 135 -8.84 3.42 8.59
C PRO A 135 -7.42 3.69 9.07
N TYR A 136 -6.91 2.89 10.02
CA TYR A 136 -5.56 3.09 10.57
C TYR A 136 -4.45 3.10 9.51
N ALA A 137 -4.63 2.36 8.41
CA ALA A 137 -3.70 2.32 7.29
C ALA A 137 -3.70 3.60 6.42
N ALA A 138 -4.73 4.45 6.51
CA ALA A 138 -4.81 5.72 5.78
C ALA A 138 -4.37 6.92 6.65
N ILE A 139 -4.01 6.70 7.91
CA ILE A 139 -3.50 7.76 8.77
C ILE A 139 -2.01 7.92 8.47
N GLY A 140 -1.68 8.81 7.55
CA GLY A 140 -0.30 9.11 7.22
C GLY A 140 0.39 9.82 8.38
N TYR A 141 -0.31 10.75 9.05
CA TYR A 141 0.27 11.72 9.99
C TYR A 141 -0.29 11.65 11.42
N ILE A 142 0.64 11.57 12.39
CA ILE A 142 0.35 11.57 13.84
C ILE A 142 1.49 12.31 14.56
N GLU A 143 1.30 13.61 14.80
CA GLU A 143 2.28 14.44 15.51
C GLU A 143 1.71 15.14 16.74
N LYS A 144 2.56 15.26 17.75
CA LYS A 144 2.36 16.17 18.86
C LYS A 144 3.05 17.48 18.52
N ILE A 145 2.30 18.57 18.50
CA ILE A 145 2.86 19.91 18.33
C ILE A 145 2.61 20.69 19.62
N LYS A 146 3.63 21.37 20.14
CA LYS A 146 3.45 22.33 21.23
C LYS A 146 3.24 23.72 20.65
N ALA A 147 2.13 24.34 20.99
CA ALA A 147 1.86 25.74 20.67
C ALA A 147 2.77 26.66 21.52
N PRO A 148 3.01 27.91 21.09
CA PRO A 148 3.81 28.87 21.86
C PRO A 148 3.30 29.13 23.28
N CYS A 149 1.99 28.95 23.53
CA CYS A 149 1.38 29.03 24.85
C CYS A 149 1.64 27.81 25.75
N GLY A 150 2.43 26.83 25.29
CA GLY A 150 2.71 25.58 26.00
C GLY A 150 1.65 24.48 25.85
N CYS A 151 0.52 24.77 25.20
CA CYS A 151 -0.53 23.78 24.96
C CYS A 151 -0.10 22.76 23.91
N ALA A 152 -0.40 21.48 24.12
CA ALA A 152 -0.16 20.43 23.13
C ALA A 152 -1.38 20.28 22.20
N LYS A 153 -1.13 20.17 20.90
CA LYS A 153 -2.11 19.81 19.87
C LYS A 153 -1.70 18.51 19.18
N PHE A 154 -2.67 17.67 18.86
CA PHE A 154 -2.51 16.47 18.04
C PHE A 154 -2.78 16.82 16.58
N ALA A 155 -1.75 16.86 15.75
CA ALA A 155 -1.90 17.13 14.33
C ALA A 155 -1.97 15.82 13.54
N SER A 156 -3.00 15.70 12.70
CA SER A 156 -3.31 14.49 11.94
C SER A 156 -4.22 14.80 10.76
N ASP A 157 -4.14 13.95 9.74
CA ASP A 157 -4.99 13.96 8.54
C ASP A 157 -6.49 13.77 8.88
N LEU A 158 -6.79 13.33 10.12
CA LEU A 158 -8.14 13.24 10.67
C LEU A 158 -8.91 14.57 10.72
N THR A 159 -8.22 15.71 10.60
CA THR A 159 -8.86 17.01 10.56
C THR A 159 -9.42 17.38 9.18
N GLY A 160 -9.10 16.60 8.14
CA GLY A 160 -9.52 16.82 6.75
C GLY A 160 -8.77 17.96 6.05
N GLU A 161 -7.92 18.68 6.76
CA GLU A 161 -6.99 19.64 6.18
C GLU A 161 -5.63 18.98 6.05
N ASN A 162 -4.96 19.13 4.90
CA ASN A 162 -3.58 18.66 4.76
C ASN A 162 -2.70 19.48 5.72
N PRO A 163 -2.24 18.89 6.85
CA PRO A 163 -1.52 19.65 7.87
C PRO A 163 -0.20 20.17 7.31
N MET A 164 0.33 19.49 6.29
CA MET A 164 1.60 19.81 5.66
C MET A 164 1.55 21.00 4.70
N ALA A 165 0.37 21.43 4.27
CA ALA A 165 0.26 22.64 3.42
C ALA A 165 0.53 23.94 4.20
N LYS A 166 0.66 23.87 5.54
CA LYS A 166 0.74 25.02 6.43
C LYS A 166 2.02 25.00 7.26
N LYS A 167 2.44 26.18 7.72
CA LYS A 167 3.58 26.30 8.65
C LYS A 167 3.27 25.51 9.94
N PRO A 168 4.29 25.06 10.70
CA PRO A 168 4.08 24.29 11.93
C PRO A 168 3.10 24.93 12.93
N GLU A 169 3.16 26.25 13.02
CA GLU A 169 2.31 27.10 13.83
C GLU A 169 0.84 27.01 13.41
N ASP A 170 0.62 27.03 12.09
CA ASP A 170 -0.68 27.04 11.42
C ASP A 170 -1.23 25.62 11.14
N MET A 171 -0.49 24.57 11.53
CA MET A 171 -0.93 23.20 11.30
C MET A 171 -2.22 22.93 12.06
N PRO A 172 -3.31 22.56 11.37
CA PRO A 172 -4.56 22.15 11.99
C PRO A 172 -4.30 20.93 12.85
N GLY A 173 -4.95 20.89 14.00
CA GLY A 173 -4.81 19.81 14.95
C GLY A 173 -5.95 19.83 15.95
N ILE A 174 -6.13 18.68 16.57
CA ILE A 174 -7.06 18.48 17.67
C ILE A 174 -6.37 18.95 18.94
N GLN A 175 -6.86 20.03 19.54
CA GLN A 175 -6.34 20.58 20.78
C GLN A 175 -7.36 20.35 21.90
N PRO A 176 -7.09 19.43 22.84
CA PRO A 176 -7.97 19.22 23.98
C PRO A 176 -7.70 20.36 24.99
N GLY A 177 -8.50 21.42 24.93
CA GLY A 177 -8.48 22.55 25.87
C GLY A 177 -7.21 23.43 25.94
N CYS A 178 -7.19 24.33 26.93
CA CYS A 178 -6.10 25.24 27.22
C CYS A 178 -5.50 24.91 28.60
N CYS A 179 -4.16 24.85 28.70
CA CYS A 179 -3.41 24.75 29.97
C CYS A 179 -3.55 23.45 30.81
N GLY A 180 -3.50 22.24 30.25
CA GLY A 180 -3.36 21.04 31.12
C GLY A 180 -3.51 19.64 30.53
N GLU A 181 -3.84 19.49 29.25
CA GLU A 181 -4.26 18.19 28.71
C GLU A 181 -3.19 17.51 27.84
N GLU A 182 -1.91 17.81 28.07
CA GLU A 182 -0.78 17.17 27.39
C GLU A 182 -0.86 15.63 27.52
N ALA A 183 -1.32 15.14 28.67
CA ALA A 183 -1.53 13.71 28.91
C ALA A 183 -2.63 13.10 28.02
N ILE A 184 -3.70 13.85 27.69
CA ILE A 184 -4.75 13.37 26.77
C ILE A 184 -4.19 13.26 25.36
N VAL A 185 -3.41 14.25 24.91
CA VAL A 185 -2.73 14.21 23.60
C VAL A 185 -1.76 13.04 23.53
N ASP A 186 -0.95 12.82 24.56
CA ASP A 186 -0.01 11.71 24.62
C ASP A 186 -0.70 10.35 24.61
N ASP A 187 -1.76 10.18 25.41
CA ASP A 187 -2.56 8.96 25.42
C ASP A 187 -3.23 8.73 24.06
N LEU A 188 -3.80 9.77 23.45
CA LEU A 188 -4.41 9.68 22.12
C LEU A 188 -3.38 9.22 21.07
N ILE A 189 -2.22 9.87 21.01
CA ILE A 189 -1.14 9.54 20.07
C ILE A 189 -0.63 8.12 20.32
N ALA A 190 -0.40 7.73 21.57
CA ALA A 190 0.05 6.40 21.93
C ALA A 190 -0.96 5.32 21.50
N ASN A 191 -2.26 5.54 21.72
CA ASN A 191 -3.31 4.61 21.30
C ASN A 191 -3.41 4.53 19.77
N ILE A 192 -3.35 5.65 19.02
CA ILE A 192 -3.41 5.59 17.56
C ILE A 192 -2.18 4.86 17.02
N ARG A 193 -0.96 5.17 17.52
CA ARG A 193 0.27 4.48 17.10
C ARG A 193 0.20 2.98 17.38
N GLN A 194 -0.19 2.59 18.58
CA GLN A 194 -0.34 1.18 18.92
C GLN A 194 -1.32 0.46 17.97
N ARG A 195 -2.44 1.12 17.62
CA ARG A 195 -3.41 0.54 16.68
C ARG A 195 -2.89 0.55 15.25
N LYS A 196 -2.12 1.55 14.83
CA LYS A 196 -1.43 1.58 13.54
C LYS A 196 -0.39 0.45 13.44
N ASP A 197 0.34 0.16 14.51
CA ASP A 197 1.27 -0.97 14.56
C ASP A 197 0.56 -2.34 14.42
N MET A 198 -0.72 -2.42 14.80
CA MET A 198 -1.53 -3.65 14.73
C MET A 198 -2.40 -3.75 13.48
N ARG A 199 -2.80 -2.62 12.87
CA ARG A 199 -3.83 -2.54 11.80
C ARG A 199 -3.45 -1.66 10.61
N GLY A 200 -2.39 -0.88 10.71
CA GLY A 200 -1.89 0.04 9.69
C GLY A 200 -1.11 -0.65 8.57
N GLY A 201 -0.49 0.16 7.70
CA GLY A 201 0.23 -0.32 6.51
C GLY A 201 1.40 -1.24 6.86
N VAL A 202 2.25 -0.85 7.81
CA VAL A 202 3.34 -1.71 8.31
C VAL A 202 2.84 -3.06 8.85
N ALA A 203 1.72 -3.09 9.57
CA ALA A 203 1.15 -4.33 10.07
C ALA A 203 0.74 -5.27 8.92
N GLN A 204 0.12 -4.74 7.87
CA GLN A 204 -0.26 -5.49 6.66
C GLN A 204 0.97 -6.04 5.94
N MET A 205 2.06 -5.26 5.84
CA MET A 205 3.30 -5.73 5.24
C MET A 205 3.91 -6.90 6.01
N ARG A 206 4.00 -6.78 7.34
CA ARG A 206 4.54 -7.84 8.17
C ARG A 206 3.67 -9.10 8.12
N LYS A 207 2.35 -8.93 8.05
CA LYS A 207 1.40 -10.03 7.76
C LYS A 207 1.73 -10.73 6.44
N LEU A 208 1.94 -9.98 5.35
CA LEU A 208 2.30 -10.55 4.04
C LEU A 208 3.66 -11.27 4.05
N ASP A 209 4.69 -10.67 4.65
CA ASP A 209 6.01 -11.30 4.82
C ASP A 209 5.87 -12.65 5.53
N ARG A 210 5.06 -12.68 6.59
CA ARG A 210 4.81 -13.90 7.35
C ARG A 210 3.97 -14.93 6.60
N MET A 211 2.99 -14.53 5.81
CA MET A 211 2.25 -15.42 4.91
C MET A 211 3.21 -16.11 3.94
N VAL A 212 4.12 -15.36 3.31
CA VAL A 212 5.12 -15.90 2.39
C VAL A 212 6.04 -16.91 3.08
N GLU A 213 6.52 -16.59 4.29
CA GLU A 213 7.34 -17.51 5.09
C GLU A 213 6.60 -18.81 5.42
N LYS A 214 5.34 -18.70 5.87
CA LYS A 214 4.50 -19.85 6.23
C LYS A 214 4.14 -20.71 5.02
N LEU A 215 3.82 -20.10 3.88
CA LEU A 215 3.63 -20.83 2.62
C LEU A 215 4.92 -21.54 2.18
N GLY A 216 6.08 -20.94 2.42
CA GLY A 216 7.37 -21.61 2.23
C GLY A 216 7.50 -22.88 3.07
N LYS A 217 7.15 -22.82 4.37
CA LYS A 217 7.10 -24.00 5.25
C LYS A 217 6.08 -25.04 4.75
N VAL A 218 4.87 -24.62 4.41
CA VAL A 218 3.80 -25.49 3.89
C VAL A 218 4.27 -26.24 2.63
N THR A 219 4.95 -25.54 1.73
CA THR A 219 5.52 -26.13 0.51
C THR A 219 6.52 -27.24 0.83
N VAL A 220 7.44 -27.01 1.80
CA VAL A 220 8.41 -28.01 2.27
C VAL A 220 7.68 -29.23 2.84
N GLN A 221 6.74 -29.02 3.76
CA GLN A 221 6.02 -30.09 4.45
C GLN A 221 5.19 -30.94 3.49
N LEU A 222 4.48 -30.30 2.56
CA LEU A 222 3.69 -30.99 1.57
C LEU A 222 4.58 -31.81 0.62
N SER A 223 5.73 -31.28 0.22
CA SER A 223 6.72 -32.02 -0.59
C SER A 223 7.29 -33.25 0.15
N GLN A 224 7.58 -33.12 1.45
CA GLN A 224 8.00 -34.26 2.29
C GLN A 224 6.91 -35.31 2.38
N TYR A 225 5.66 -34.88 2.60
CA TYR A 225 4.50 -35.76 2.66
C TYR A 225 4.34 -36.56 1.36
N LEU A 226 4.39 -35.90 0.20
CA LEU A 226 4.27 -36.55 -1.11
C LEU A 226 5.37 -37.58 -1.32
N ARG A 227 6.61 -37.23 -1.02
CA ARG A 227 7.75 -38.15 -1.12
C ARG A 227 7.57 -39.37 -0.23
N ALA A 228 7.20 -39.17 1.04
CA ALA A 228 6.99 -40.26 1.98
C ALA A 228 5.79 -41.14 1.59
N ALA A 229 4.80 -40.57 0.91
CA ALA A 229 3.67 -41.31 0.34
C ALA A 229 4.02 -42.03 -0.98
N GLY A 230 5.23 -41.84 -1.52
CA GLY A 230 5.65 -42.43 -2.79
C GLY A 230 4.98 -41.80 -4.02
N VAL A 231 4.47 -40.57 -3.89
CA VAL A 231 3.82 -39.83 -4.98
C VAL A 231 4.88 -39.02 -5.72
N GLU A 232 4.97 -39.22 -7.03
CA GLU A 232 5.86 -38.43 -7.88
C GLU A 232 5.32 -37.00 -8.04
N PHE A 233 6.19 -36.00 -7.89
CA PHE A 233 5.84 -34.60 -8.06
C PHE A 233 7.02 -33.83 -8.66
N THR A 234 6.71 -32.70 -9.32
CA THR A 234 7.74 -31.82 -9.89
C THR A 234 8.45 -31.07 -8.77
N PRO A 235 9.78 -31.22 -8.60
CA PRO A 235 10.50 -30.51 -7.56
C PRO A 235 10.47 -29.00 -7.80
N VAL A 236 10.35 -28.28 -6.69
CA VAL A 236 10.04 -26.86 -6.61
C VAL A 236 11.34 -26.05 -6.59
N PRO A 237 11.38 -24.81 -7.10
CA PRO A 237 12.40 -23.86 -6.68
C PRO A 237 12.27 -23.56 -5.18
N ARG A 238 13.42 -23.49 -4.49
CA ARG A 238 13.43 -23.14 -3.06
C ARG A 238 12.84 -21.73 -2.88
N PRO A 239 11.84 -21.55 -2.00
CA PRO A 239 11.28 -20.22 -1.76
C PRO A 239 12.36 -19.30 -1.16
N GLU A 240 12.67 -18.20 -1.86
CA GLU A 240 13.47 -17.11 -1.30
C GLU A 240 12.61 -16.33 -0.29
N THR A 241 12.67 -16.75 0.97
CA THR A 241 11.95 -16.11 2.08
C THR A 241 12.77 -15.02 2.79
N GLN A 242 13.99 -14.74 2.33
CA GLN A 242 14.83 -13.74 2.98
C GLN A 242 14.22 -12.34 2.81
N ARG A 243 13.85 -11.75 3.95
CA ARG A 243 13.47 -10.34 4.06
C ARG A 243 14.72 -9.51 3.82
N GLU A 244 14.65 -8.55 2.91
CA GLU A 244 15.66 -7.51 2.79
C GLU A 244 15.67 -6.70 4.10
N ALA A 245 16.71 -6.88 4.91
CA ALA A 245 16.89 -6.14 6.15
C ALA A 245 17.65 -4.85 5.83
N PHE A 246 16.96 -3.71 6.00
CA PHE A 246 17.61 -2.41 5.95
C PHE A 246 18.16 -2.05 7.32
N GLY A 247 19.43 -1.69 7.40
CA GLY A 247 20.02 -1.12 8.62
C GLY A 247 19.45 0.27 8.92
N GLN A 248 19.70 0.78 10.13
CA GLN A 248 19.41 2.18 10.44
C GLN A 248 20.51 3.07 9.85
N GLU A 249 20.12 4.13 9.13
CA GLU A 249 21.04 5.14 8.60
C GLU A 249 20.59 6.53 9.07
N SER A 250 21.52 7.43 9.37
CA SER A 250 21.20 8.81 9.78
C SER A 250 21.95 9.83 8.95
N PHE A 251 21.27 10.91 8.59
CA PHE A 251 21.79 11.99 7.78
C PHE A 251 21.45 13.32 8.44
N ASP A 252 22.46 14.16 8.68
CA ASP A 252 22.21 15.58 8.96
C ASP A 252 21.67 16.26 7.68
N VAL A 253 20.45 16.78 7.76
CA VAL A 253 19.78 17.46 6.64
C VAL A 253 19.53 18.94 6.92
N THR A 254 20.28 19.50 7.86
CA THR A 254 20.20 20.91 8.22
C THR A 254 20.67 21.80 7.06
N ASN A 255 19.86 22.79 6.67
CA ASN A 255 20.30 23.85 5.75
C ASN A 255 21.21 24.83 6.52
N CYS A 256 22.21 25.41 5.86
CA CYS A 256 23.07 26.41 6.50
C CYS A 256 22.32 27.63 7.02
N CYS A 257 21.29 28.11 6.32
CA CYS A 257 20.47 29.19 6.85
C CYS A 257 19.81 28.77 8.17
N GLU A 258 19.38 27.52 8.29
CA GLU A 258 18.82 26.98 9.53
C GLU A 258 19.86 26.88 10.64
N GLN A 259 21.11 26.47 10.32
CA GLN A 259 22.21 26.48 11.29
C GLN A 259 22.49 27.89 11.85
N VAL A 260 22.40 28.93 11.02
CA VAL A 260 22.54 30.33 11.47
C VAL A 260 21.43 30.74 12.45
N PHE A 261 20.24 30.14 12.30
CA PHE A 261 19.11 30.31 13.23
C PHE A 261 19.04 29.21 14.29
N CYS A 262 20.17 28.55 14.61
CA CYS A 262 20.30 27.48 15.60
C CYS A 262 19.40 26.25 15.36
N LYS A 263 18.73 26.15 14.22
CA LYS A 263 17.83 25.05 13.90
C LYS A 263 18.61 23.91 13.27
N THR A 264 18.41 22.70 13.79
CA THR A 264 19.01 21.48 13.26
C THR A 264 17.94 20.53 12.73
N LYS A 265 18.28 19.77 11.70
CA LYS A 265 17.44 18.72 11.14
C LYS A 265 18.26 17.46 10.93
N SER A 266 17.77 16.33 11.43
CA SER A 266 18.36 15.03 11.14
C SER A 266 17.31 14.07 10.57
N LEU A 267 17.64 13.41 9.47
CA LEU A 267 16.83 12.39 8.83
C LEU A 267 17.38 11.02 9.19
N ARG A 268 16.61 10.22 9.94
CA ARG A 268 16.90 8.83 10.25
C ARG A 268 16.07 7.93 9.35
N LEU A 269 16.72 7.07 8.59
CA LEU A 269 16.08 6.01 7.80
C LEU A 269 16.08 4.74 8.66
N GLU A 270 14.96 4.48 9.33
CA GLU A 270 14.73 3.24 10.08
C GLU A 270 14.27 2.13 9.13
N PRO A 271 14.20 0.86 9.57
CA PRO A 271 13.87 -0.26 8.68
C PRO A 271 12.47 -0.19 8.05
N GLU A 272 11.49 0.40 8.76
CA GLU A 272 10.08 0.46 8.35
C GLU A 272 9.54 1.89 8.18
N GLU A 273 10.20 2.88 8.79
CA GLU A 273 9.82 4.29 8.71
C GLU A 273 11.03 5.20 8.49
N ALA A 274 10.76 6.40 7.98
CA ALA A 274 11.70 7.50 7.96
C ALA A 274 11.29 8.53 9.02
N VAL A 275 12.28 9.02 9.77
CA VAL A 275 12.07 9.96 10.88
C VAL A 275 12.90 11.21 10.63
N LEU A 276 12.22 12.33 10.35
CA LEU A 276 12.83 13.66 10.27
C LEU A 276 12.69 14.36 11.63
N HIS A 277 13.77 14.37 12.39
CA HIS A 277 13.90 15.13 13.62
C HIS A 277 14.24 16.59 13.28
N ILE A 278 13.49 17.53 13.84
CA ILE A 278 13.72 18.96 13.71
C ILE A 278 13.83 19.54 15.11
N ASP A 279 14.97 20.14 15.42
CA ASP A 279 15.23 20.80 16.69
C ASP A 279 15.48 22.29 16.43
N ASP A 280 14.69 23.14 17.08
CA ASP A 280 14.82 24.59 17.07
C ASP A 280 14.95 25.05 18.53
N PRO A 281 16.17 25.05 19.08
CA PRO A 281 16.45 25.46 20.46
C PRO A 281 16.04 26.90 20.73
N CYS A 282 16.11 27.79 19.72
CA CYS A 282 15.74 29.19 19.87
C CYS A 282 14.23 29.38 20.04
N ALA A 283 13.42 28.54 19.39
CA ALA A 283 11.97 28.51 19.59
C ALA A 283 11.53 27.57 20.73
N CYS A 284 12.45 26.82 21.34
CA CYS A 284 12.16 25.71 22.26
C CYS A 284 11.23 24.65 21.65
N ILE A 285 11.35 24.43 20.33
CA ILE A 285 10.50 23.48 19.58
C ILE A 285 11.38 22.32 19.12
N SER A 286 11.10 21.12 19.62
CA SER A 286 11.64 19.88 19.10
C SER A 286 10.49 19.01 18.60
N ARG A 287 10.62 18.46 17.39
CA ARG A 287 9.60 17.57 16.82
C ARG A 287 10.20 16.46 15.97
N ASP A 288 9.54 15.31 16.02
CA ASP A 288 9.83 14.13 15.21
C ASP A 288 8.72 13.93 14.18
N ILE A 289 9.07 14.08 12.91
CA ILE A 289 8.17 13.75 11.79
C ILE A 289 8.44 12.32 11.36
N ARG A 290 7.48 11.42 11.59
CA ARG A 290 7.59 10.00 11.25
C ARG A 290 6.69 9.67 10.07
N ARG A 291 7.22 8.95 9.08
CA ARG A 291 6.47 8.43 7.93
C ARG A 291 6.86 7.00 7.64
N GLU A 292 5.86 6.13 7.53
CA GLU A 292 6.06 4.80 6.98
C GLU A 292 6.45 4.93 5.49
N TYR A 293 7.33 4.07 4.99
CA TYR A 293 7.68 4.08 3.57
C TYR A 293 6.47 3.79 2.66
N ASN A 294 5.41 3.21 3.20
CA ASN A 294 4.17 2.97 2.46
C ASN A 294 3.27 4.21 2.36
N ASP A 295 3.47 5.20 3.23
CA ASP A 295 2.71 6.46 3.27
C ASP A 295 3.51 7.61 2.62
N MET A 296 4.60 7.27 1.95
CA MET A 296 5.44 8.21 1.22
C MET A 296 5.19 8.03 -0.26
N ASP A 297 4.59 9.03 -0.91
CA ASP A 297 4.25 8.98 -2.33
C ASP A 297 5.53 8.93 -3.19
N THR A 298 6.15 10.09 -3.41
CA THR A 298 7.33 10.23 -4.26
C THR A 298 8.50 10.84 -3.50
N VAL A 299 9.70 10.57 -4.01
CA VAL A 299 10.92 11.26 -3.61
C VAL A 299 11.47 11.89 -4.86
N GLU A 300 11.27 13.20 -5.01
CA GLU A 300 11.64 13.98 -6.18
C GLU A 300 12.91 14.77 -5.88
N LYS A 301 13.87 14.73 -6.80
CA LYS A 301 15.07 15.56 -6.69
C LYS A 301 14.78 16.86 -7.40
N ASP A 302 14.91 17.95 -6.69
CA ASP A 302 14.69 19.28 -7.23
C ASP A 302 15.97 20.10 -7.19
N LYS A 303 16.16 20.91 -8.23
CA LYS A 303 17.20 21.93 -8.25
C LYS A 303 16.56 23.30 -8.05
N VAL A 304 16.84 23.94 -6.91
CA VAL A 304 16.29 25.28 -6.58
C VAL A 304 17.04 26.38 -7.30
N CYS A 305 18.36 26.24 -7.35
CA CYS A 305 19.26 27.26 -7.85
C CYS A 305 20.43 26.57 -8.55
N PHE A 306 21.22 27.32 -9.33
CA PHE A 306 22.38 26.77 -10.07
C PHE A 306 23.29 25.90 -9.19
N CYS A 307 23.46 26.27 -7.91
CA CYS A 307 24.27 25.56 -6.93
C CYS A 307 23.48 24.79 -5.84
N CYS A 308 22.15 24.81 -5.83
CA CYS A 308 21.35 24.28 -4.71
C CYS A 308 20.54 23.06 -5.17
N SER A 309 20.75 21.91 -4.53
CA SER A 309 19.91 20.72 -4.72
C SER A 309 19.10 20.48 -3.46
N GLN A 310 17.86 20.06 -3.64
CA GLN A 310 16.95 19.66 -2.57
C GLN A 310 16.22 18.39 -3.01
N PHE A 311 15.47 17.77 -2.11
CA PHE A 311 14.52 16.73 -2.48
C PHE A 311 13.17 16.98 -1.82
N LYS A 312 12.09 16.74 -2.56
CA LYS A 312 10.72 16.78 -2.06
C LYS A 312 10.28 15.38 -1.69
N THR A 313 9.54 15.29 -0.59
CA THR A 313 8.97 14.05 -0.07
C THR A 313 7.90 14.39 0.97
N ALA A 314 6.94 13.49 1.20
CA ALA A 314 5.91 13.61 2.23
C ALA A 314 6.47 13.84 3.65
N LEU A 315 7.74 13.49 3.92
CA LEU A 315 8.43 13.79 5.19
C LEU A 315 8.64 15.29 5.43
N GLY A 316 8.90 16.06 4.37
CA GLY A 316 9.17 17.49 4.47
C GLY A 316 7.90 18.32 4.69
N GLY A 317 6.73 17.67 4.60
CA GLY A 317 5.46 18.34 4.68
C GLY A 317 5.26 19.34 3.56
N GLY A 318 5.41 18.89 2.31
CA GLY A 318 5.35 19.77 1.13
C GLY A 318 6.55 20.71 0.98
N MET A 319 7.31 20.98 2.05
CA MET A 319 8.58 21.70 1.97
C MET A 319 9.70 20.75 1.56
N ALA A 320 10.52 21.19 0.63
CA ALA A 320 11.68 20.43 0.22
C ALA A 320 12.77 20.44 1.30
N ILE A 321 13.53 19.34 1.35
CA ILE A 321 14.65 19.15 2.28
C ILE A 321 15.95 19.45 1.52
N SER A 322 16.69 20.46 1.99
CA SER A 322 17.92 20.95 1.37
C SER A 322 19.09 20.87 2.37
N PRO A 323 19.87 19.77 2.40
CA PRO A 323 21.04 19.67 3.26
C PRO A 323 22.15 20.66 2.81
N GLY A 324 22.62 21.52 3.73
CA GLY A 324 23.84 22.36 3.60
C GLY A 324 23.82 23.57 2.63
N VAL A 325 25.02 24.09 2.27
CA VAL A 325 25.28 25.23 1.33
C VAL A 325 25.69 24.72 -0.07
N CYS A 326 25.48 25.53 -1.11
CA CYS A 326 26.04 25.50 -2.48
C CYS A 326 26.91 24.28 -2.90
N CYS A 327 26.62 23.72 -4.09
CA CYS A 327 27.35 22.74 -4.93
C CYS A 327 27.81 21.43 -4.30
N ALA A 328 28.33 21.44 -3.08
CA ALA A 328 28.88 20.28 -2.38
C ALA A 328 27.81 19.27 -1.93
N ASN A 329 26.53 19.64 -1.93
CA ASN A 329 25.43 18.80 -1.45
C ASN A 329 24.66 18.06 -2.55
N LYS A 330 24.98 18.23 -3.85
CA LYS A 330 24.31 17.48 -4.92
C LYS A 330 24.48 15.96 -4.74
N ALA A 331 25.68 15.52 -4.39
CA ALA A 331 25.98 14.11 -4.12
C ALA A 331 25.21 13.61 -2.89
N ARG A 332 25.15 14.41 -1.81
CA ARG A 332 24.44 14.07 -0.58
C ARG A 332 22.93 13.96 -0.79
N VAL A 333 22.31 14.93 -1.44
CA VAL A 333 20.89 14.90 -1.83
C VAL A 333 20.62 13.70 -2.73
N SER A 334 21.49 13.45 -3.70
CA SER A 334 21.34 12.32 -4.62
C SER A 334 21.40 10.98 -3.91
N MET A 335 22.31 10.83 -2.95
CA MET A 335 22.46 9.64 -2.11
C MET A 335 21.25 9.45 -1.19
N ILE A 336 20.80 10.49 -0.48
CA ILE A 336 19.63 10.42 0.42
C ILE A 336 18.38 10.05 -0.38
N ALA A 337 18.13 10.73 -1.50
CA ALA A 337 16.98 10.44 -2.36
C ALA A 337 17.07 9.03 -2.96
N ALA A 338 18.26 8.54 -3.35
CA ALA A 338 18.43 7.17 -3.83
C ALA A 338 18.13 6.14 -2.73
N LYS A 339 18.65 6.33 -1.51
CA LYS A 339 18.37 5.47 -0.34
C LYS A 339 16.89 5.45 0.03
N LEU A 340 16.23 6.62 0.02
CA LEU A 340 14.79 6.71 0.23
C LEU A 340 14.04 5.95 -0.86
N ARG A 341 14.34 6.18 -2.14
CA ARG A 341 13.70 5.46 -3.28
C ARG A 341 13.91 3.94 -3.21
N GLU A 342 15.09 3.49 -2.80
CA GLU A 342 15.39 2.07 -2.58
C GLU A 342 14.45 1.47 -1.51
N ARG A 343 14.34 2.14 -0.36
CA ARG A 343 13.44 1.70 0.72
C ARG A 343 11.97 1.79 0.33
N LEU A 344 11.55 2.83 -0.39
CA LEU A 344 10.20 2.94 -0.95
C LEU A 344 9.90 1.81 -1.94
N ALA A 345 10.86 1.41 -2.78
CA ALA A 345 10.67 0.30 -3.70
C ALA A 345 10.51 -1.05 -2.96
N ALA A 346 11.20 -1.23 -1.83
CA ALA A 346 11.16 -2.47 -1.05
C ALA A 346 10.04 -2.53 0.00
N ARG A 347 9.64 -1.38 0.58
CA ARG A 347 8.68 -1.25 1.68
C ARG A 347 7.44 -0.42 1.33
N GLY A 348 7.42 0.29 0.22
CA GLY A 348 6.21 0.96 -0.27
C GLY A 348 5.27 -0.01 -1.00
N GLN A 349 4.30 0.57 -1.73
CA GLN A 349 3.30 -0.17 -2.51
C GLN A 349 3.93 -1.19 -3.48
N THR A 350 5.05 -0.82 -4.11
CA THR A 350 5.81 -1.73 -5.00
C THR A 350 6.29 -2.97 -4.27
N GLY A 351 6.78 -2.81 -3.04
CA GLY A 351 7.21 -3.91 -2.20
C GLY A 351 6.05 -4.82 -1.80
N GLN A 352 4.90 -4.23 -1.45
CA GLN A 352 3.69 -5.01 -1.15
C GLN A 352 3.23 -5.86 -2.33
N MET A 353 3.23 -5.30 -3.54
CA MET A 353 2.90 -6.04 -4.76
C MET A 353 3.87 -7.19 -5.03
N ARG A 354 5.18 -6.96 -4.85
CA ARG A 354 6.19 -8.03 -5.00
C ARG A 354 5.94 -9.16 -4.02
N ARG A 355 5.59 -8.87 -2.77
CA ARG A 355 5.23 -9.88 -1.75
C ARG A 355 3.96 -10.63 -2.12
N GLN A 356 2.91 -9.94 -2.54
CA GLN A 356 1.67 -10.57 -3.00
C GLN A 356 1.90 -11.47 -4.22
N SER A 357 2.74 -11.04 -5.17
CA SER A 357 3.12 -11.86 -6.33
C SER A 357 3.90 -13.10 -5.91
N LYS A 358 4.87 -12.97 -4.98
CA LYS A 358 5.58 -14.12 -4.39
C LYS A 358 4.61 -15.07 -3.69
N MET A 359 3.70 -14.55 -2.87
CA MET A 359 2.66 -15.31 -2.17
C MET A 359 1.80 -16.11 -3.16
N LEU A 360 1.31 -15.48 -4.22
CA LEU A 360 0.50 -16.14 -5.25
C LEU A 360 1.26 -17.24 -5.99
N LYS A 361 2.54 -17.02 -6.33
CA LYS A 361 3.39 -18.05 -6.94
C LYS A 361 3.53 -19.26 -6.03
N LEU A 362 3.70 -19.05 -4.71
CA LEU A 362 3.75 -20.14 -3.74
C LEU A 362 2.41 -20.86 -3.62
N ILE A 363 1.29 -20.13 -3.56
CA ILE A 363 -0.04 -20.73 -3.50
C ILE A 363 -0.31 -21.59 -4.73
N ALA A 364 -0.10 -21.06 -5.93
CA ALA A 364 -0.31 -21.80 -7.18
C ALA A 364 0.55 -23.07 -7.23
N HIS A 365 1.78 -22.99 -6.72
CA HIS A 365 2.63 -24.16 -6.62
C HIS A 365 2.12 -25.18 -5.58
N ILE A 366 1.63 -24.72 -4.42
CA ILE A 366 0.98 -25.60 -3.44
C ILE A 366 -0.26 -26.26 -4.04
N GLU A 367 -1.04 -25.58 -4.90
CA GLU A 367 -2.17 -26.19 -5.61
C GLU A 367 -1.74 -27.36 -6.51
N GLU A 368 -0.60 -27.23 -7.22
CA GLU A 368 -0.02 -28.33 -8.01
C GLU A 368 0.35 -29.52 -7.12
N LEU A 369 1.05 -29.26 -6.01
CA LEU A 369 1.43 -30.29 -5.05
C LEU A 369 0.20 -30.95 -4.38
N MET A 370 -0.83 -30.15 -4.08
CA MET A 370 -2.07 -30.65 -3.51
C MET A 370 -2.84 -31.52 -4.49
N THR A 371 -2.81 -31.18 -5.77
CA THR A 371 -3.40 -32.02 -6.82
C THR A 371 -2.72 -33.40 -6.83
N ALA A 372 -1.39 -33.45 -6.75
CA ALA A 372 -0.66 -34.71 -6.59
C ALA A 372 -1.05 -35.45 -5.30
N ALA A 373 -1.15 -34.75 -4.17
CA ALA A 373 -1.50 -35.34 -2.87
C ALA A 373 -2.90 -35.98 -2.87
N MET A 374 -3.87 -35.31 -3.51
CA MET A 374 -5.23 -35.79 -3.66
C MET A 374 -5.29 -37.05 -4.53
N THR A 375 -4.47 -37.13 -5.60
CA THR A 375 -4.40 -38.34 -6.45
C THR A 375 -3.70 -39.51 -5.75
N GLY A 376 -2.70 -39.23 -4.91
CA GLY A 376 -1.95 -40.26 -4.18
C GLY A 376 -2.64 -40.79 -2.92
N THR A 377 -3.68 -40.11 -2.43
CA THR A 377 -4.42 -40.52 -1.23
C THR A 377 -5.74 -41.16 -1.59
N ALA A 378 -5.81 -42.49 -1.51
CA ALA A 378 -7.04 -43.24 -1.76
C ALA A 378 -8.21 -42.66 -0.93
N SER A 379 -9.38 -42.51 -1.55
CA SER A 379 -10.61 -41.94 -0.97
C SER A 379 -10.60 -40.42 -0.71
N ALA A 380 -9.47 -39.71 -0.78
CA ALA A 380 -9.47 -38.25 -0.63
C ALA A 380 -10.27 -37.56 -1.75
N SER A 381 -10.11 -38.02 -2.99
CA SER A 381 -10.87 -37.50 -4.15
C SER A 381 -12.38 -37.74 -4.06
N THR A 382 -12.85 -38.69 -3.23
CA THR A 382 -14.30 -38.90 -3.01
C THR A 382 -14.88 -38.02 -1.92
N LEU A 383 -14.01 -37.44 -1.08
CA LEU A 383 -14.39 -36.53 0.01
C LEU A 383 -14.31 -35.06 -0.40
N TYR A 384 -13.78 -34.77 -1.60
CA TYR A 384 -13.70 -33.45 -2.19
C TYR A 384 -14.40 -33.44 -3.56
N PRO A 385 -15.26 -32.46 -3.88
CA PRO A 385 -15.58 -31.26 -3.09
C PRO A 385 -16.33 -31.58 -1.78
N PRO A 386 -16.20 -30.73 -0.74
CA PRO A 386 -16.90 -30.93 0.53
C PRO A 386 -18.41 -30.78 0.37
N THR A 387 -19.17 -31.37 1.28
CA THR A 387 -20.63 -31.17 1.31
C THR A 387 -20.96 -29.75 1.82
N PRO A 388 -22.13 -29.19 1.45
CA PRO A 388 -22.56 -27.86 1.92
C PRO A 388 -22.56 -27.72 3.45
N GLU A 389 -22.82 -28.79 4.19
CA GLU A 389 -22.80 -28.79 5.67
C GLU A 389 -21.40 -28.57 6.25
N VAL A 390 -20.36 -29.11 5.59
CA VAL A 390 -18.96 -28.88 5.97
C VAL A 390 -18.55 -27.44 5.65
N MET A 391 -19.12 -26.85 4.60
CA MET A 391 -18.88 -25.46 4.22
C MET A 391 -19.62 -24.44 5.07
N LEU A 392 -20.83 -24.77 5.56
CA LEU A 392 -21.66 -23.86 6.34
C LEU A 392 -20.95 -23.16 7.52
N PRO A 393 -20.16 -23.84 8.37
CA PRO A 393 -19.43 -23.18 9.46
C PRO A 393 -18.20 -22.38 8.97
N ARG A 394 -17.77 -22.58 7.72
CA ARG A 394 -16.67 -21.84 7.08
C ARG A 394 -17.17 -20.58 6.37
N LEU A 395 -18.48 -20.48 6.13
CA LEU A 395 -19.13 -19.32 5.54
C LEU A 395 -19.44 -18.28 6.61
N GLY A 396 -19.12 -17.04 6.27
CA GLY A 396 -19.39 -15.90 7.12
C GLY A 396 -20.60 -15.09 6.71
N GLY A 397 -21.02 -14.24 7.65
CA GLY A 397 -21.93 -13.14 7.34
C GLY A 397 -23.35 -13.49 6.90
N ASP A 398 -23.86 -12.79 5.88
CA ASP A 398 -25.17 -12.99 5.25
C ASP A 398 -25.39 -14.42 4.70
N ALA A 399 -24.34 -15.23 4.57
CA ALA A 399 -24.39 -16.63 4.16
C ALA A 399 -24.35 -17.61 5.33
N LYS A 400 -24.12 -17.13 6.56
CA LYS A 400 -24.06 -17.95 7.77
C LYS A 400 -25.41 -18.62 8.00
N GLY A 401 -25.44 -19.94 7.88
CA GLY A 401 -26.67 -20.73 8.03
C GLY A 401 -27.54 -20.84 6.76
N ASP A 402 -27.13 -20.27 5.62
CA ASP A 402 -27.85 -20.41 4.35
C ASP A 402 -27.26 -21.55 3.50
N ILE A 403 -27.93 -22.70 3.53
CA ILE A 403 -27.50 -23.90 2.82
C ILE A 403 -27.53 -23.75 1.30
N ASN A 404 -28.39 -22.88 0.76
CA ASN A 404 -28.47 -22.66 -0.69
C ASN A 404 -27.24 -21.89 -1.17
N LYS A 405 -26.84 -20.85 -0.44
CA LYS A 405 -25.59 -20.13 -0.71
C LYS A 405 -24.36 -21.04 -0.53
N ALA A 406 -24.36 -21.89 0.49
CA ALA A 406 -23.29 -22.88 0.66
C ALA A 406 -23.22 -23.85 -0.52
N THR A 407 -24.36 -24.33 -0.99
CA THR A 407 -24.46 -25.21 -2.16
C THR A 407 -23.98 -24.49 -3.42
N GLN A 408 -24.39 -23.24 -3.63
CA GLN A 408 -23.93 -22.42 -4.74
C GLN A 408 -22.42 -22.23 -4.70
N LEU A 409 -21.84 -21.92 -3.54
CA LEU A 409 -20.40 -21.75 -3.37
C LEU A 409 -19.63 -23.05 -3.63
N VAL A 410 -20.14 -24.18 -3.12
CA VAL A 410 -19.59 -25.51 -3.41
C VAL A 410 -19.67 -25.86 -4.89
N ALA A 411 -20.74 -25.46 -5.58
CA ALA A 411 -20.93 -25.79 -6.99
C ALA A 411 -20.15 -24.86 -7.95
N GLU A 412 -20.15 -23.55 -7.67
CA GLU A 412 -19.58 -22.52 -8.54
C GLU A 412 -18.13 -22.21 -8.21
N THR A 413 -17.77 -22.21 -6.92
CA THR A 413 -16.47 -21.70 -6.48
C THR A 413 -15.41 -22.80 -6.42
N LEU A 414 -15.68 -23.98 -5.84
CA LEU A 414 -14.63 -24.98 -5.59
C LEU A 414 -14.23 -25.86 -6.81
N PRO A 415 -15.16 -26.41 -7.62
CA PRO A 415 -14.85 -27.30 -8.73
C PRO A 415 -14.47 -26.55 -10.01
N GLY A 416 -14.62 -25.22 -10.02
CA GLY A 416 -14.41 -24.32 -11.15
C GLY A 416 -13.32 -23.28 -10.93
N LEU A 417 -12.45 -23.42 -9.92
CA LEU A 417 -11.30 -22.54 -9.78
C LEU A 417 -10.42 -22.73 -10.99
N LYS A 418 -10.46 -21.75 -11.89
CA LYS A 418 -9.39 -21.59 -12.85
C LYS A 418 -8.11 -21.49 -12.01
N PRO A 419 -7.08 -22.30 -12.32
CA PRO A 419 -5.78 -22.16 -11.69
C PRO A 419 -5.40 -20.69 -11.68
N ILE A 420 -4.76 -20.23 -10.60
CA ILE A 420 -4.25 -18.87 -10.53
C ILE A 420 -3.43 -18.63 -11.81
N ASP A 421 -3.91 -17.74 -12.68
CA ASP A 421 -3.25 -17.44 -13.95
C ASP A 421 -2.00 -16.60 -13.66
N ILE A 422 -0.92 -17.25 -13.23
CA ILE A 422 0.34 -16.61 -12.91
C ILE A 422 0.82 -15.76 -14.10
N ALA A 423 0.60 -16.21 -15.33
CA ALA A 423 1.01 -15.49 -16.53
C ALA A 423 0.24 -14.16 -16.68
N GLY A 424 -1.07 -14.16 -16.42
CA GLY A 424 -1.88 -12.94 -16.36
C GLY A 424 -1.42 -11.97 -15.25
N LEU A 425 -1.04 -12.50 -14.08
CA LEU A 425 -0.66 -11.72 -12.89
C LEU A 425 0.79 -11.20 -12.96
N THR A 426 1.63 -11.87 -13.74
CA THR A 426 3.04 -11.53 -13.96
C THR A 426 3.29 -10.94 -15.34
N LYS A 427 2.24 -10.46 -16.02
CA LYS A 427 2.34 -9.82 -17.33
C LYS A 427 3.46 -8.79 -17.31
N THR A 428 4.53 -9.09 -18.05
CA THR A 428 5.64 -8.18 -18.23
C THR A 428 5.22 -7.14 -19.27
N PHE A 429 5.53 -5.89 -18.98
CA PHE A 429 5.31 -4.80 -19.91
C PHE A 429 6.66 -4.41 -20.51
N PRO A 430 6.76 -4.22 -21.83
CA PRO A 430 7.98 -3.70 -22.41
C PRO A 430 8.23 -2.29 -21.85
N ASP A 431 9.51 -1.98 -21.65
CA ASP A 431 9.92 -0.63 -21.31
C ASP A 431 9.61 0.28 -22.52
N GLU A 432 8.86 1.36 -22.26
CA GLU A 432 8.45 2.30 -23.31
C GLU A 432 8.84 3.72 -22.90
N ALA A 433 9.44 4.46 -23.82
CA ALA A 433 9.79 5.85 -23.61
C ALA A 433 9.01 6.76 -24.55
N MET A 434 8.34 7.75 -23.99
CA MET A 434 7.52 8.72 -24.71
C MET A 434 8.01 10.13 -24.42
N ASP A 435 8.08 10.95 -25.47
CA ASP A 435 8.32 12.38 -25.33
C ASP A 435 6.99 13.06 -25.00
N VAL A 436 6.95 13.68 -23.83
CA VAL A 436 5.78 14.39 -23.29
C VAL A 436 6.11 15.87 -23.06
N SER A 437 7.12 16.40 -23.76
CA SER A 437 7.53 17.79 -23.65
C SER A 437 6.38 18.72 -24.04
N ASP A 438 5.95 19.59 -23.11
CA ASP A 438 5.04 20.68 -23.43
C ASP A 438 5.84 21.84 -24.03
N ASP A 439 5.74 21.98 -25.35
CA ASP A 439 6.39 23.06 -26.09
C ASP A 439 5.88 24.46 -25.69
N CYS A 440 4.62 24.57 -25.25
CA CYS A 440 4.04 25.83 -24.80
C CYS A 440 4.61 26.23 -23.44
N GLU A 441 4.63 25.30 -22.47
CA GLU A 441 5.25 25.53 -21.17
C GLU A 441 6.75 25.83 -21.32
N SER A 442 7.46 25.06 -22.15
CA SER A 442 8.88 25.26 -22.44
C SER A 442 9.16 26.63 -23.07
N CYS A 443 8.31 27.07 -24.00
CA CYS A 443 8.42 28.40 -24.60
C CYS A 443 8.19 29.51 -23.57
N LEU A 444 7.18 29.37 -22.70
CA LEU A 444 6.88 30.32 -21.65
C LEU A 444 8.01 30.37 -20.61
N ALA A 445 8.50 29.22 -20.15
CA ALA A 445 9.63 29.12 -19.23
C ALA A 445 10.88 29.75 -19.82
N CYS A 446 11.20 29.47 -21.09
CA CYS A 446 12.30 30.10 -21.81
C CYS A 446 12.14 31.63 -21.86
N PHE A 447 10.94 32.13 -22.18
CA PHE A 447 10.67 33.56 -22.25
C PHE A 447 10.78 34.26 -20.88
N PHE A 448 10.11 33.73 -19.86
CA PHE A 448 10.08 34.32 -18.51
C PHE A 448 11.44 34.26 -17.80
N THR A 449 12.28 33.29 -18.14
CA THR A 449 13.64 33.19 -17.62
C THR A 449 14.69 33.87 -18.52
N CYS A 450 14.28 34.65 -19.52
CA CYS A 450 15.17 35.32 -20.47
C CYS A 450 16.16 34.35 -21.15
N GLY A 451 15.70 33.14 -21.46
CA GLY A 451 16.46 32.07 -22.10
C GLY A 451 17.30 31.20 -21.17
N LEU A 452 17.32 31.49 -19.86
CA LEU A 452 18.10 30.74 -18.88
C LEU A 452 17.58 29.32 -18.65
N ALA A 453 16.26 29.11 -18.66
CA ALA A 453 15.65 27.77 -18.63
C ALA A 453 15.92 26.99 -19.93
N GLY A 454 16.09 27.69 -21.04
CA GLY A 454 16.13 27.04 -22.35
C GLY A 454 14.80 26.37 -22.70
N TRP A 455 14.86 25.41 -23.62
CA TRP A 455 13.70 24.59 -23.99
C TRP A 455 13.71 23.35 -23.12
N GLY A 456 12.76 23.26 -22.19
CA GLY A 456 12.58 22.07 -21.37
C GLY A 456 12.24 20.86 -22.23
N LYS A 457 12.73 19.69 -21.82
CA LYS A 457 12.32 18.40 -22.37
C LYS A 457 11.76 17.57 -21.25
N GLN A 458 10.60 16.97 -21.49
CA GLN A 458 10.00 16.04 -20.55
C GLN A 458 9.83 14.68 -21.24
N ARG A 459 10.37 13.64 -20.60
CA ARG A 459 10.32 12.27 -21.10
C ARG A 459 9.66 11.38 -20.05
N LEU A 460 8.66 10.64 -20.50
CA LEU A 460 7.99 9.61 -19.73
C LEU A 460 8.59 8.25 -20.05
N GLU A 461 9.20 7.58 -19.08
CA GLU A 461 9.72 6.22 -19.21
C GLU A 461 8.84 5.26 -18.39
N LEU A 462 8.06 4.45 -19.09
CA LEU A 462 7.18 3.43 -18.51
C LEU A 462 7.95 2.12 -18.34
N LYS A 463 8.35 1.81 -17.11
CA LYS A 463 8.97 0.51 -16.75
C LYS A 463 7.92 -0.50 -16.30
N GLU A 464 8.36 -1.70 -15.95
CA GLU A 464 7.48 -2.79 -15.52
C GLU A 464 6.56 -2.44 -14.32
N ASN A 465 7.10 -1.75 -13.31
CA ASN A 465 6.40 -1.50 -12.03
C ASN A 465 6.18 -0.02 -11.73
N ASP A 466 6.89 0.86 -12.43
CA ASP A 466 6.92 2.28 -12.14
C ASP A 466 7.08 3.11 -13.41
N MET A 467 6.53 4.31 -13.36
CA MET A 467 6.67 5.37 -14.33
C MET A 467 7.74 6.34 -13.87
N TRP A 468 8.66 6.67 -14.76
CA TRP A 468 9.70 7.66 -14.54
C TRP A 468 9.40 8.90 -15.38
N ILE A 469 9.44 10.06 -14.74
CA ILE A 469 9.29 11.35 -15.38
C ILE A 469 10.64 12.02 -15.31
N HIS A 470 11.27 12.19 -16.45
CA HIS A 470 12.53 12.91 -16.59
C HIS A 470 12.22 14.29 -17.15
N GLN A 471 12.60 15.33 -16.43
CA GLN A 471 12.53 16.70 -16.90
C GLN A 471 13.95 17.27 -16.97
N ASP A 472 14.36 17.68 -18.16
CA ASP A 472 15.68 18.22 -18.44
C ASP A 472 15.54 19.61 -19.05
N ASP A 473 16.10 20.61 -18.39
CA ASP A 473 16.20 21.97 -18.88
C ASP A 473 17.61 22.53 -18.60
N LYS A 474 17.90 23.74 -19.10
CA LYS A 474 19.22 24.35 -18.85
C LYS A 474 19.45 24.70 -17.37
N LEU A 475 18.39 24.74 -16.56
CA LEU A 475 18.46 25.01 -15.14
C LEU A 475 18.72 23.73 -14.34
N GLY A 476 18.35 22.54 -14.81
CA GLY A 476 18.61 21.27 -14.15
C GLY A 476 17.91 20.06 -14.74
N GLU A 477 18.21 18.92 -14.11
CA GLU A 477 17.53 17.64 -14.33
C GLU A 477 16.68 17.34 -13.08
N SER A 478 15.41 17.02 -13.29
CA SER A 478 14.50 16.48 -12.28
C SER A 478 14.05 15.07 -12.71
N ASP A 479 14.06 14.16 -11.75
CA ASP A 479 13.56 12.80 -11.93
C ASP A 479 12.50 12.52 -10.87
N ALA A 480 11.28 12.21 -11.31
CA ALA A 480 10.23 11.67 -10.46
C ALA A 480 9.99 10.19 -10.82
N LYS A 481 9.77 9.37 -9.79
CA LYS A 481 9.40 7.95 -9.94
C LYS A 481 8.06 7.76 -9.26
N ILE A 482 7.07 7.29 -10.01
CA ILE A 482 5.70 7.07 -9.55
C ILE A 482 5.32 5.62 -9.81
N PRO A 483 5.08 4.79 -8.78
CA PRO A 483 4.49 3.47 -8.93
C PRO A 483 3.09 3.54 -9.55
N TYR A 484 2.74 2.59 -10.45
CA TYR A 484 1.40 2.60 -11.07
C TYR A 484 0.25 2.43 -10.08
N GLY A 485 0.52 1.85 -8.90
CA GLY A 485 -0.45 1.72 -7.83
C GLY A 485 -0.83 3.02 -7.13
N GLU A 486 -0.04 4.08 -7.30
CA GLU A 486 -0.27 5.41 -6.74
C GLU A 486 -0.94 6.36 -7.75
N LEU A 487 -1.18 5.91 -8.99
CA LEU A 487 -1.91 6.71 -9.96
C LEU A 487 -3.41 6.73 -9.64
N ASP A 488 -3.90 7.86 -9.13
CA ASP A 488 -5.31 8.04 -8.74
C ASP A 488 -6.29 7.74 -9.87
N SER A 489 -6.07 8.34 -11.04
CA SER A 489 -6.83 8.11 -12.28
C SER A 489 -5.89 8.18 -13.49
N VAL A 490 -6.33 7.65 -14.63
CA VAL A 490 -5.61 7.80 -15.91
C VAL A 490 -6.68 8.18 -16.93
N GLU A 491 -6.98 9.47 -16.98
CA GLU A 491 -8.03 9.99 -17.83
C GLU A 491 -7.52 11.13 -18.69
N ILE A 492 -8.10 11.20 -19.90
CA ILE A 492 -7.85 12.31 -20.80
C ILE A 492 -8.60 13.51 -20.25
N GLN A 493 -7.85 14.55 -19.92
CA GLN A 493 -8.35 15.85 -19.55
C GLN A 493 -8.30 16.75 -20.79
N LYS A 494 -9.36 17.54 -20.96
CA LYS A 494 -9.43 18.55 -22.01
C LYS A 494 -9.37 19.92 -21.35
N ASP A 495 -8.15 20.46 -21.28
CA ASP A 495 -7.88 21.74 -20.63
C ASP A 495 -8.38 22.92 -21.47
N CYS A 496 -8.35 22.79 -22.80
CA CYS A 496 -8.99 23.75 -23.69
C CYS A 496 -9.40 23.14 -25.05
N CYS A 497 -9.84 23.99 -25.99
CA CYS A 497 -10.27 23.54 -27.32
C CYS A 497 -9.18 22.80 -28.13
N CYS A 498 -7.89 22.99 -27.83
CA CYS A 498 -6.77 22.44 -28.58
C CYS A 498 -5.74 21.66 -27.76
N CYS A 499 -5.81 21.65 -26.42
CA CYS A 499 -4.81 20.97 -25.58
C CYS A 499 -5.48 19.84 -24.80
N TRP A 500 -4.83 18.68 -24.82
CA TRP A 500 -5.26 17.44 -24.19
C TRP A 500 -4.13 16.96 -23.29
N SER A 501 -4.47 16.48 -22.11
CA SER A 501 -3.49 15.98 -21.15
C SER A 501 -3.96 14.66 -20.54
N VAL A 502 -3.02 13.87 -20.01
CA VAL A 502 -3.31 12.72 -19.14
C VAL A 502 -2.46 12.90 -17.90
N ASN A 503 -3.09 13.01 -16.73
CA ASN A 503 -2.40 13.23 -15.45
C ASN A 503 -1.38 14.37 -15.53
N GLU A 504 -1.82 15.54 -16.04
CA GLU A 504 -1.00 16.74 -16.25
C GLU A 504 0.05 16.63 -17.38
N PHE A 505 0.26 15.46 -17.98
CA PHE A 505 1.13 15.33 -19.15
C PHE A 505 0.43 15.83 -20.41
N SER A 506 0.76 17.04 -20.82
CA SER A 506 0.32 17.69 -22.07
C SER A 506 1.50 17.75 -23.05
N PRO A 507 1.40 17.18 -24.27
CA PRO A 507 2.42 17.38 -25.30
C PRO A 507 2.36 18.78 -25.96
N GLY A 508 1.60 19.73 -25.40
CA GLY A 508 1.41 21.08 -25.92
C GLY A 508 0.14 21.24 -26.77
N CYS A 509 0.09 22.34 -27.53
CA CYS A 509 -1.11 22.78 -28.28
C CYS A 509 -0.88 22.84 -29.81
N ARG A 510 -0.26 21.82 -30.41
CA ARG A 510 0.01 21.67 -31.86
C ARG A 510 -0.97 20.77 -32.62
N GLY A 511 -2.21 20.60 -32.17
CA GLY A 511 -3.35 20.18 -33.01
C GLY A 511 -3.66 18.67 -33.05
N ILE A 512 -4.37 18.20 -34.08
CA ILE A 512 -5.04 16.87 -34.15
C ILE A 512 -4.10 15.67 -33.86
N GLY A 513 -2.80 15.79 -34.18
CA GLY A 513 -1.81 14.74 -33.94
C GLY A 513 -1.47 14.48 -32.47
N GLU A 514 -1.75 15.42 -31.57
CA GLU A 514 -1.46 15.29 -30.14
C GLU A 514 -2.48 14.41 -29.42
N ARG A 515 -3.74 14.41 -29.88
CA ARG A 515 -4.77 13.56 -29.28
C ARG A 515 -4.39 12.08 -29.35
N ALA A 516 -3.89 11.61 -30.49
CA ALA A 516 -3.46 10.22 -30.65
C ALA A 516 -2.27 9.87 -29.74
N ARG A 517 -1.35 10.82 -29.48
CA ARG A 517 -0.24 10.63 -28.54
C ARG A 517 -0.73 10.53 -27.10
N VAL A 518 -1.64 11.42 -26.71
CA VAL A 518 -2.26 11.42 -25.38
C VAL A 518 -3.10 10.15 -25.17
N GLU A 519 -3.86 9.72 -26.18
CA GLU A 519 -4.60 8.45 -26.15
C GLU A 519 -3.64 7.25 -25.99
N LYS A 520 -2.50 7.23 -26.70
CA LYS A 520 -1.48 6.19 -26.54
C LYS A 520 -0.89 6.18 -25.11
N ILE A 521 -0.57 7.35 -24.56
CA ILE A 521 -0.09 7.47 -23.17
C ILE A 521 -1.16 6.95 -22.19
N LYS A 522 -2.42 7.37 -22.38
CA LYS A 522 -3.56 6.89 -21.59
C LYS A 522 -3.66 5.38 -21.61
N GLU A 523 -3.70 4.75 -22.79
CA GLU A 523 -3.85 3.30 -22.94
C GLU A 523 -2.69 2.56 -22.26
N ALA A 524 -1.46 3.04 -22.45
CA ALA A 524 -0.26 2.45 -21.85
C ALA A 524 -0.26 2.54 -20.32
N LEU A 525 -0.71 3.66 -19.76
CA LEU A 525 -0.83 3.89 -18.32
C LEU A 525 -2.02 3.14 -17.71
N GLU A 526 -3.19 3.14 -18.35
CA GLU A 526 -4.40 2.45 -17.89
C GLU A 526 -4.17 0.94 -17.87
N LEU A 527 -3.51 0.38 -18.88
CA LEU A 527 -3.14 -1.03 -18.91
C LEU A 527 -2.22 -1.42 -17.74
N ARG A 528 -1.19 -0.63 -17.46
CA ARG A 528 -0.24 -0.90 -16.37
C ARG A 528 -0.85 -0.65 -15.00
N LYS A 529 -1.64 0.42 -14.85
CA LYS A 529 -2.42 0.68 -13.64
C LYS A 529 -3.42 -0.44 -13.37
N ASN A 530 -4.12 -0.96 -14.37
CA ASN A 530 -5.06 -2.06 -14.13
C ASN A 530 -4.34 -3.35 -13.75
N ALA A 531 -3.13 -3.60 -14.25
CA ALA A 531 -2.34 -4.78 -13.92
C ALA A 531 -1.51 -4.68 -12.62
N ARG A 532 -1.20 -3.46 -12.17
CA ARG A 532 -0.33 -3.18 -11.00
C ARG A 532 -0.98 -2.27 -9.95
N GLY A 533 -2.25 -1.90 -10.14
CA GLY A 533 -2.97 -1.01 -9.25
C GLY A 533 -3.67 -1.74 -8.11
N GLN A 534 -4.38 -0.97 -7.29
CA GLN A 534 -5.19 -1.51 -6.19
C GLN A 534 -6.23 -2.55 -6.64
N ILE A 535 -6.77 -2.41 -7.86
CA ILE A 535 -7.71 -3.36 -8.45
C ILE A 535 -7.05 -4.74 -8.63
N ALA A 536 -5.85 -4.79 -9.24
CA ALA A 536 -5.11 -6.03 -9.38
C ALA A 536 -4.75 -6.63 -8.01
N GLN A 537 -4.29 -5.81 -7.06
CA GLN A 537 -3.99 -6.28 -5.70
C GLN A 537 -5.21 -6.94 -5.03
N MET A 538 -6.40 -6.35 -5.20
CA MET A 538 -7.66 -6.95 -4.72
C MET A 538 -7.98 -8.28 -5.40
N GLU A 539 -7.83 -8.36 -6.72
CA GLU A 539 -8.03 -9.62 -7.47
C GLU A 539 -7.03 -10.69 -7.04
N HIS A 540 -5.77 -10.31 -6.80
CA HIS A 540 -4.71 -11.18 -6.30
C HIS A 540 -5.07 -11.74 -4.93
N LEU A 541 -5.46 -10.88 -3.98
CA LEU A 541 -5.87 -11.32 -2.65
C LEU A 541 -7.11 -12.23 -2.71
N ARG A 542 -8.06 -11.97 -3.61
CA ARG A 542 -9.22 -12.85 -3.81
C ARG A 542 -8.82 -14.22 -4.34
N ALA A 543 -8.00 -14.26 -5.39
CA ALA A 543 -7.50 -15.53 -5.93
C ALA A 543 -6.78 -16.32 -4.85
N ALA A 544 -5.88 -15.67 -4.10
CA ALA A 544 -5.19 -16.27 -2.96
C ALA A 544 -6.16 -16.82 -1.91
N GLN A 545 -7.17 -16.04 -1.49
CA GLN A 545 -8.15 -16.45 -0.48
C GLN A 545 -8.90 -17.71 -0.88
N VAL A 546 -9.37 -17.78 -2.12
CA VAL A 546 -10.14 -18.94 -2.59
C VAL A 546 -9.24 -20.16 -2.74
N SER A 547 -8.03 -19.99 -3.27
CA SER A 547 -7.04 -21.06 -3.38
C SER A 547 -6.59 -21.61 -2.03
N THR A 548 -6.29 -20.75 -1.04
CA THR A 548 -5.94 -21.22 0.31
C THR A 548 -7.09 -21.95 0.98
N LEU A 549 -8.34 -21.51 0.78
CA LEU A 549 -9.50 -22.24 1.27
C LEU A 549 -9.62 -23.62 0.60
N ALA A 550 -9.42 -23.72 -0.71
CA ALA A 550 -9.44 -24.98 -1.42
C ALA A 550 -8.36 -25.96 -0.92
N ILE A 551 -7.12 -25.48 -0.76
CA ILE A 551 -6.00 -26.25 -0.20
C ILE A 551 -6.34 -26.75 1.21
N ASP A 552 -6.89 -25.88 2.08
CA ASP A 552 -7.31 -26.25 3.44
C ASP A 552 -8.33 -27.40 3.43
N LEU A 553 -9.31 -27.34 2.55
CA LEU A 553 -10.36 -28.36 2.41
C LEU A 553 -9.83 -29.68 1.85
N GLN A 554 -8.95 -29.62 0.84
CA GLN A 554 -8.29 -30.80 0.27
C GLN A 554 -7.42 -31.52 1.31
N LEU A 555 -6.66 -30.79 2.13
CA LEU A 555 -5.90 -31.39 3.22
C LEU A 555 -6.80 -32.03 4.29
N GLU A 556 -7.97 -31.45 4.54
CA GLU A 556 -8.96 -32.07 5.43
C GLU A 556 -9.47 -33.41 4.89
N ALA A 557 -9.70 -33.50 3.58
CA ALA A 557 -10.06 -34.73 2.91
C ALA A 557 -8.93 -35.78 3.03
N CYS A 558 -7.67 -35.38 2.87
CA CYS A 558 -6.50 -36.26 3.06
C CYS A 558 -6.40 -36.78 4.51
N LEU A 559 -6.62 -35.93 5.52
CA LEU A 559 -6.65 -36.33 6.93
C LEU A 559 -7.76 -37.35 7.21
N LYS A 560 -8.98 -37.06 6.74
CA LYS A 560 -10.15 -37.95 6.87
C LYS A 560 -9.91 -39.30 6.20
N ALA A 561 -9.33 -39.31 4.99
CA ALA A 561 -8.98 -40.54 4.27
C ALA A 561 -7.96 -41.40 5.04
N ARG A 562 -7.11 -40.78 5.86
CA ARG A 562 -6.13 -41.46 6.72
C ARG A 562 -6.61 -41.73 8.15
N GLY A 563 -7.86 -41.41 8.46
CA GLY A 563 -8.42 -41.59 9.80
C GLY A 563 -7.80 -40.69 10.87
N VAL A 564 -7.20 -39.55 10.47
CA VAL A 564 -6.65 -38.57 11.41
C VAL A 564 -7.73 -37.55 11.75
N GLN A 565 -7.99 -37.38 13.05
CA GLN A 565 -9.02 -36.46 13.54
C GLN A 565 -8.55 -35.00 13.45
N PHE A 566 -9.44 -34.13 12.98
CA PHE A 566 -9.26 -32.68 12.97
C PHE A 566 -10.53 -31.98 13.48
N PRO A 567 -10.44 -30.99 14.41
CA PRO A 567 -9.23 -30.56 15.12
C PRO A 567 -8.63 -31.67 15.99
N PRO A 568 -7.32 -31.63 16.29
CA PRO A 568 -6.68 -32.66 17.10
C PRO A 568 -7.12 -32.56 18.57
N GLU A 569 -7.06 -33.67 19.29
CA GLU A 569 -7.21 -33.64 20.75
C GLU A 569 -6.09 -32.81 21.39
N MET A 570 -6.37 -32.14 22.51
CA MET A 570 -5.40 -31.31 23.23
C MET A 570 -4.11 -32.08 23.58
N SER A 571 -4.22 -33.37 23.94
CA SER A 571 -3.07 -34.23 24.23
C SER A 571 -2.15 -34.44 23.02
N THR A 572 -2.72 -34.47 21.80
CA THR A 572 -1.97 -34.59 20.54
C THR A 572 -1.34 -33.25 20.20
N ALA A 573 -2.06 -32.14 20.40
CA ALA A 573 -1.53 -30.81 20.19
C ALA A 573 -0.36 -30.49 21.14
N GLU A 574 -0.46 -30.83 22.42
CA GLU A 574 0.63 -30.66 23.41
C GLU A 574 1.88 -31.47 23.05
N LYS A 575 1.71 -32.65 22.45
CA LYS A 575 2.83 -33.46 21.93
C LYS A 575 3.48 -32.83 20.72
N LEU A 576 2.68 -32.33 19.77
CA LEU A 576 3.16 -31.70 18.54
C LEU A 576 3.92 -30.40 18.82
N TYR A 577 3.43 -29.60 19.76
CA TYR A 577 3.94 -28.27 20.07
C TYR A 577 4.59 -28.21 21.46
N SER A 578 5.22 -29.30 21.92
CA SER A 578 5.83 -29.32 23.25
C SER A 578 6.85 -28.18 23.44
N GLY A 579 6.57 -27.27 24.37
CA GLY A 579 7.40 -26.07 24.61
C GLY A 579 7.15 -24.90 23.65
N GLN A 580 6.21 -25.02 22.71
CA GLN A 580 5.77 -23.96 21.81
C GLN A 580 4.30 -23.58 22.10
N PRO A 581 3.89 -22.33 21.79
CA PRO A 581 2.50 -21.93 21.90
C PRO A 581 1.63 -22.76 20.95
N ILE A 582 0.62 -23.45 21.51
CA ILE A 582 -0.35 -24.22 20.73
C ILE A 582 -1.13 -23.26 19.81
N PRO A 583 -1.28 -23.57 18.51
CA PRO A 583 -2.06 -22.74 17.60
C PRO A 583 -3.49 -22.54 18.12
N ARG A 584 -3.95 -21.29 18.15
CA ARG A 584 -5.28 -20.94 18.69
C ARG A 584 -6.45 -21.58 17.94
N ILE A 585 -6.24 -21.98 16.68
CA ILE A 585 -7.19 -22.79 15.89
C ILE A 585 -7.56 -24.10 16.63
N VAL A 586 -6.62 -24.67 17.40
CA VAL A 586 -6.84 -25.85 18.23
C VAL A 586 -7.63 -25.49 19.49
N THR A 587 -7.28 -24.40 20.18
CA THR A 587 -7.83 -24.09 21.51
C THR A 587 -9.20 -23.40 21.45
N ASN A 588 -9.42 -22.52 20.49
CA ASN A 588 -10.63 -21.70 20.38
C ASN A 588 -11.48 -22.01 19.14
N GLY A 589 -11.07 -23.03 18.36
CA GLY A 589 -11.63 -23.31 17.04
C GLY A 589 -11.20 -22.27 15.99
N LYS A 590 -11.67 -22.46 14.75
CA LYS A 590 -11.56 -21.42 13.73
C LYS A 590 -12.31 -20.19 14.25
N PRO A 591 -11.76 -18.96 14.15
CA PRO A 591 -12.52 -17.76 14.48
C PRO A 591 -13.90 -17.85 13.83
N PRO A 592 -14.98 -17.46 14.51
CA PRO A 592 -16.26 -17.37 13.84
C PRO A 592 -16.03 -16.53 12.59
N ALA A 593 -16.57 -17.00 11.46
CA ALA A 593 -16.61 -16.24 10.22
C ALA A 593 -17.57 -15.05 10.38
N ASP A 594 -17.41 -14.24 11.44
CA ASP A 594 -18.12 -12.98 11.61
C ASP A 594 -17.66 -11.96 10.55
N LEU A 595 -16.69 -12.34 9.71
CA LEU A 595 -16.41 -11.69 8.46
C LEU A 595 -17.46 -12.11 7.42
N ASP A 596 -18.42 -11.22 7.17
CA ASP A 596 -19.23 -11.09 5.95
C ASP A 596 -18.35 -10.98 4.69
N LEU A 597 -17.58 -12.01 4.38
CA LEU A 597 -16.89 -12.13 3.12
C LEU A 597 -17.56 -13.26 2.34
N PRO A 598 -18.70 -13.02 1.68
CA PRO A 598 -19.07 -13.86 0.55
C PRO A 598 -17.83 -13.94 -0.36
N VAL A 599 -17.57 -15.09 -0.96
CA VAL A 599 -16.62 -15.17 -2.08
C VAL A 599 -17.06 -14.10 -3.08
N PHE A 600 -16.36 -12.95 -3.08
CA PHE A 600 -16.92 -11.72 -3.63
C PHE A 600 -16.91 -11.80 -5.14
N THR A 601 -18.09 -11.94 -5.71
CA THR A 601 -18.30 -11.61 -7.12
C THR A 601 -18.39 -10.08 -7.23
N PRO A 602 -17.55 -9.42 -8.05
CA PRO A 602 -17.66 -7.98 -8.33
C PRO A 602 -19.07 -7.57 -8.80
N ASP A 603 -19.83 -8.55 -9.30
CA ASP A 603 -21.21 -8.40 -9.76
C ASP A 603 -22.25 -8.27 -8.63
N MET A 604 -21.82 -8.36 -7.37
CA MET A 604 -22.69 -8.14 -6.21
C MET A 604 -23.32 -6.74 -6.17
N PHE A 605 -22.65 -5.76 -6.76
CA PHE A 605 -23.13 -4.39 -6.80
C PHE A 605 -23.50 -4.00 -8.22
N PRO A 606 -24.78 -3.73 -8.52
CA PRO A 606 -25.17 -3.22 -9.82
C PRO A 606 -24.57 -1.82 -10.04
N ASN A 607 -24.35 -1.45 -11.29
CA ASN A 607 -23.96 -0.07 -11.61
C ASN A 607 -25.09 0.88 -11.21
N SER A 608 -24.74 1.97 -10.55
CA SER A 608 -25.68 3.02 -10.17
C SER A 608 -25.18 4.40 -10.60
N HIS A 609 -26.11 5.29 -10.90
CA HIS A 609 -25.84 6.62 -11.43
C HIS A 609 -26.59 7.67 -10.61
N TYR A 610 -25.92 8.76 -10.28
CA TYR A 610 -26.43 9.86 -9.47
C TYR A 610 -26.02 11.20 -10.08
N VAL A 611 -26.91 12.18 -10.05
CA VAL A 611 -26.63 13.56 -10.47
C VAL A 611 -26.40 14.37 -9.21
N VAL A 612 -25.17 14.83 -9.00
CA VAL A 612 -24.76 15.54 -7.77
C VAL A 612 -24.34 16.98 -8.04
N THR A 613 -24.99 17.59 -9.01
CA THR A 613 -24.66 18.96 -9.43
C THR A 613 -25.07 19.96 -8.36
N ASP A 614 -24.10 20.72 -7.83
CA ASP A 614 -24.40 21.82 -6.92
C ASP A 614 -24.86 23.06 -7.70
N ASN A 615 -26.16 23.32 -7.63
CA ASN A 615 -26.77 24.51 -8.24
C ASN A 615 -26.23 25.82 -7.63
N ALA A 616 -25.73 25.82 -6.39
CA ALA A 616 -25.17 27.00 -5.76
C ALA A 616 -23.75 27.32 -6.27
N GLU A 617 -22.89 26.31 -6.46
CA GLU A 617 -21.61 26.48 -7.17
C GLU A 617 -21.82 27.04 -8.58
N THR A 618 -22.84 26.53 -9.28
CA THR A 618 -23.24 26.95 -10.64
C THR A 618 -23.67 28.42 -10.69
N CYS A 619 -24.21 28.96 -9.59
CA CYS A 619 -24.72 30.33 -9.50
C CYS A 619 -23.65 31.36 -9.07
N ARG A 620 -22.61 30.95 -8.32
CA ARG A 620 -21.53 31.83 -7.82
C ARG A 620 -20.36 31.98 -8.77
N SER A 621 -20.14 31.00 -9.62
CA SER A 621 -19.08 31.04 -10.62
C SER A 621 -19.57 31.86 -11.83
N MET A 622 -18.74 32.80 -12.29
CA MET A 622 -18.94 33.80 -13.36
C MET A 622 -19.77 33.36 -14.59
N PRO A 623 -20.19 34.26 -15.52
CA PRO A 623 -21.11 33.95 -16.63
C PRO A 623 -20.73 32.80 -17.58
N CYS A 624 -19.51 32.24 -17.49
CA CYS A 624 -19.05 31.07 -18.25
C CYS A 624 -19.41 29.71 -17.59
N THR A 625 -19.94 29.73 -16.37
CA THR A 625 -20.18 28.53 -15.54
C THR A 625 -21.61 28.02 -15.37
N PRO A 626 -22.68 28.57 -16.00
CA PRO A 626 -24.06 28.08 -15.80
C PRO A 626 -24.33 26.68 -16.41
N CYS A 627 -23.28 25.96 -16.83
CA CYS A 627 -23.35 24.61 -17.39
C CYS A 627 -22.50 23.60 -16.62
N LEU A 628 -22.10 23.90 -15.37
CA LEU A 628 -21.44 22.90 -14.53
C LEU A 628 -22.42 21.77 -14.24
N SER A 629 -22.04 20.53 -14.55
CA SER A 629 -22.74 19.33 -14.14
C SER A 629 -21.77 18.32 -13.59
N ARG A 630 -22.13 17.74 -12.44
CA ARG A 630 -21.38 16.65 -11.79
C ARG A 630 -22.27 15.42 -11.75
N ASN A 631 -21.79 14.33 -12.32
CA ASN A 631 -22.44 13.03 -12.28
C ASN A 631 -21.52 12.03 -11.58
N LEU A 632 -22.08 11.22 -10.69
CA LEU A 632 -21.41 10.10 -10.07
C LEU A 632 -21.95 8.80 -10.64
N THR A 633 -21.05 7.92 -11.04
CA THR A 633 -21.35 6.54 -11.41
C THR A 633 -20.59 5.62 -10.48
N PHE A 634 -21.29 4.74 -9.78
CA PHE A 634 -20.67 3.68 -8.98
C PHE A 634 -20.59 2.42 -9.82
N ASP A 635 -19.44 2.24 -10.47
CA ASP A 635 -19.13 1.03 -11.21
C ASP A 635 -18.79 -0.11 -10.25
N LYS A 636 -18.64 -1.33 -10.78
CA LYS A 636 -18.32 -2.53 -9.99
C LYS A 636 -17.01 -2.44 -9.20
N ARG A 637 -16.07 -1.58 -9.61
CA ARG A 637 -14.69 -1.55 -9.07
C ARG A 637 -14.25 -0.17 -8.56
N GLU A 638 -14.89 0.88 -9.04
CA GLU A 638 -14.48 2.26 -8.78
C GLU A 638 -15.68 3.19 -8.83
N MET A 639 -15.51 4.34 -8.19
CA MET A 639 -16.39 5.50 -8.34
C MET A 639 -15.88 6.34 -9.50
N VAL A 640 -16.77 6.68 -10.42
CA VAL A 640 -16.48 7.57 -11.55
C VAL A 640 -17.21 8.88 -11.34
N GLN A 641 -16.48 9.99 -11.33
CA GLN A 641 -17.03 11.34 -11.28
C GLN A 641 -16.78 12.03 -12.62
N ASP A 642 -17.87 12.33 -13.31
CA ASP A 642 -17.86 13.11 -14.54
C ASP A 642 -18.23 14.55 -14.21
N THR A 643 -17.34 15.48 -14.50
CA THR A 643 -17.57 16.92 -14.36
C THR A 643 -17.52 17.57 -15.73
N ASN A 644 -18.67 18.10 -16.18
CA ASN A 644 -18.78 18.86 -17.43
C ASN A 644 -18.99 20.33 -17.10
N HIS A 645 -18.33 21.21 -17.84
CA HIS A 645 -18.58 22.65 -17.84
C HIS A 645 -18.43 23.16 -19.28
N MET A 646 -18.81 24.43 -19.55
CA MET A 646 -18.78 24.97 -20.93
C MET A 646 -17.42 24.85 -21.62
N CYS A 647 -16.34 24.89 -20.85
CA CYS A 647 -14.97 24.95 -21.38
C CYS A 647 -14.25 23.60 -21.38
N GLY A 648 -14.78 22.58 -20.69
CA GLY A 648 -14.05 21.35 -20.48
C GLY A 648 -14.87 20.19 -19.93
N PHE A 649 -14.25 19.03 -19.99
CA PHE A 649 -14.72 17.79 -19.40
C PHE A 649 -13.57 17.18 -18.62
N SER A 650 -13.85 16.81 -17.37
CA SER A 650 -12.93 16.02 -16.56
C SER A 650 -13.66 14.79 -16.04
N ARG A 651 -13.03 13.63 -16.25
CA ARG A 651 -13.46 12.37 -15.66
C ARG A 651 -12.43 11.96 -14.62
N MET A 652 -12.90 11.70 -13.41
CA MET A 652 -12.07 11.16 -12.33
C MET A 652 -12.57 9.76 -12.01
N ARG A 653 -11.65 8.80 -11.88
CA ARG A 653 -11.99 7.44 -11.41
C ARG A 653 -11.23 7.17 -10.14
N THR A 654 -11.94 6.84 -9.09
CA THR A 654 -11.38 6.59 -7.77
C THR A 654 -11.75 5.17 -7.34
N PRO A 655 -10.77 4.25 -7.23
CA PRO A 655 -11.00 2.93 -6.67
C PRO A 655 -11.60 3.05 -5.27
N TYR A 656 -12.50 2.14 -4.89
CA TYR A 656 -13.10 2.15 -3.55
C TYR A 656 -12.06 1.99 -2.42
N GLY A 657 -10.85 1.49 -2.72
CA GLY A 657 -9.72 1.42 -1.78
C GLY A 657 -9.05 2.76 -1.50
N SER A 658 -9.08 3.68 -2.47
CA SER A 658 -8.58 5.05 -2.33
C SER A 658 -9.60 5.99 -1.71
N LEU A 659 -10.90 5.63 -1.72
CA LEU A 659 -11.89 6.36 -0.95
C LEU A 659 -11.60 6.16 0.53
N GLY A 660 -11.30 7.26 1.23
CA GLY A 660 -11.23 7.28 2.68
C GLY A 660 -12.54 6.81 3.32
N GLY A 661 -12.60 6.82 4.65
CA GLY A 661 -13.88 6.55 5.30
C GLY A 661 -14.85 7.68 4.97
N ILE A 662 -15.95 7.33 4.31
CA ILE A 662 -17.06 8.26 4.09
C ILE A 662 -18.01 8.27 5.29
N ASP A 663 -18.55 9.44 5.58
CA ASP A 663 -19.64 9.64 6.52
C ASP A 663 -20.62 10.65 5.91
N VAL A 664 -21.86 10.64 6.41
CA VAL A 664 -22.85 11.68 6.06
C VAL A 664 -22.68 12.83 7.04
N ASP A 665 -22.25 13.96 6.51
CA ASP A 665 -22.09 15.20 7.24
C ASP A 665 -23.34 16.05 7.13
N GLN A 666 -23.60 16.82 8.18
CA GLN A 666 -24.64 17.83 8.19
C GLN A 666 -23.94 19.19 8.34
N ASP A 667 -23.89 19.96 7.26
CA ASP A 667 -23.15 21.23 7.19
C ASP A 667 -24.01 22.44 7.60
N CYS A 668 -25.31 22.36 7.35
CA CYS A 668 -26.28 23.38 7.73
C CYS A 668 -27.57 22.69 8.20
N PHE A 669 -28.42 23.37 8.98
CA PHE A 669 -29.65 22.84 9.59
C PHE A 669 -30.47 21.89 8.67
N CYS A 670 -30.47 22.11 7.35
CA CYS A 670 -31.03 21.20 6.36
C CYS A 670 -30.01 20.49 5.43
N CYS A 671 -28.80 21.01 5.23
CA CYS A 671 -27.80 20.52 4.25
C CYS A 671 -27.12 19.24 4.72
N HIS A 672 -27.09 18.24 3.85
CA HIS A 672 -26.34 17.00 4.07
C HIS A 672 -25.38 16.77 2.91
N GLU A 673 -24.21 16.24 3.21
CA GLU A 673 -23.15 15.93 2.24
C GLU A 673 -22.43 14.63 2.60
N ILE A 674 -21.63 14.10 1.68
CA ILE A 674 -20.80 12.90 1.91
C ILE A 674 -19.35 13.30 1.68
N GLY A 675 -18.71 13.95 2.66
CA GLY A 675 -17.35 14.47 2.54
C GLY A 675 -17.11 15.13 1.17
N ASP A 676 -15.98 14.85 0.54
CA ASP A 676 -15.63 15.39 -0.79
C ASP A 676 -16.32 14.68 -1.98
N VAL A 677 -17.21 13.71 -1.72
CA VAL A 677 -17.82 12.88 -2.78
C VAL A 677 -19.07 13.54 -3.36
N ALA A 678 -19.97 14.04 -2.52
CA ALA A 678 -21.27 14.51 -2.97
C ALA A 678 -21.82 15.67 -2.14
N HIS A 679 -22.05 16.79 -2.83
CA HIS A 679 -22.71 18.00 -2.33
C HIS A 679 -23.90 18.36 -3.23
N PRO A 680 -25.11 17.85 -2.99
CA PRO A 680 -26.27 18.09 -3.87
C PRO A 680 -26.85 19.52 -3.79
N GLY A 681 -26.12 20.48 -3.22
CA GLY A 681 -26.47 21.91 -3.20
C GLY A 681 -27.63 22.33 -2.29
N TRP A 682 -28.05 23.59 -2.46
CA TRP A 682 -29.13 24.21 -1.68
C TRP A 682 -30.49 23.59 -2.02
N GLY A 683 -31.18 23.02 -1.03
CA GLY A 683 -32.49 22.37 -1.20
C GLY A 683 -32.59 20.94 -0.65
N CYS A 684 -31.45 20.34 -0.28
CA CYS A 684 -31.33 19.28 0.71
C CYS A 684 -32.23 18.05 0.50
N ASN A 685 -31.95 17.25 -0.52
CA ASN A 685 -32.54 15.91 -0.61
C ASN A 685 -31.80 14.93 0.33
N ARG A 686 -32.06 15.03 1.64
CA ARG A 686 -31.49 14.11 2.65
C ARG A 686 -31.69 12.64 2.26
N ALA A 687 -32.81 12.32 1.61
CA ALA A 687 -33.09 10.97 1.15
C ALA A 687 -32.13 10.53 0.02
N GLU A 688 -31.76 11.43 -0.88
CA GLU A 688 -30.79 11.16 -1.95
C GLU A 688 -29.35 11.06 -1.42
N VAL A 689 -28.91 11.97 -0.55
CA VAL A 689 -27.61 11.83 0.13
C VAL A 689 -27.53 10.50 0.86
N LYS A 690 -28.58 10.16 1.63
CA LYS A 690 -28.64 8.87 2.31
C LYS A 690 -28.62 7.71 1.33
N ARG A 691 -29.32 7.79 0.20
CA ARG A 691 -29.31 6.75 -0.85
C ARG A 691 -27.91 6.58 -1.46
N ILE A 692 -27.22 7.68 -1.76
CA ILE A 692 -25.83 7.65 -2.26
C ILE A 692 -24.92 6.99 -1.22
N PHE A 693 -25.05 7.35 0.06
CA PHE A 693 -24.28 6.76 1.16
C PHE A 693 -24.58 5.27 1.36
N ASP A 694 -25.85 4.88 1.39
CA ASP A 694 -26.28 3.49 1.60
C ASP A 694 -25.82 2.57 0.45
N ASP A 695 -25.52 3.13 -0.74
CA ASP A 695 -24.93 2.41 -1.88
C ASP A 695 -23.40 2.43 -1.84
N LEU A 696 -22.77 3.58 -1.57
CA LEU A 696 -21.31 3.73 -1.58
C LEU A 696 -20.64 3.10 -0.37
N HIS A 697 -21.23 3.19 0.82
CA HIS A 697 -20.61 2.75 2.07
C HIS A 697 -20.34 1.24 2.10
N PRO A 698 -21.30 0.36 1.72
CA PRO A 698 -21.03 -1.07 1.62
C PRO A 698 -19.95 -1.40 0.58
N ARG A 699 -19.84 -0.63 -0.51
CA ARG A 699 -18.79 -0.83 -1.53
C ARG A 699 -17.41 -0.51 -0.98
N ILE A 700 -17.25 0.59 -0.24
CA ILE A 700 -15.97 0.92 0.42
C ILE A 700 -15.58 -0.16 1.44
N ILE A 701 -16.54 -0.67 2.21
CA ILE A 701 -16.26 -1.75 3.17
C ILE A 701 -15.87 -3.05 2.46
N LYS A 702 -16.58 -3.43 1.39
CA LYS A 702 -16.46 -4.74 0.72
C LYS A 702 -15.44 -4.77 -0.43
N LEU A 703 -15.07 -3.61 -0.98
CA LEU A 703 -14.18 -3.49 -2.14
C LEU A 703 -12.95 -2.61 -1.85
N GLY A 704 -12.95 -1.85 -0.76
CA GLY A 704 -11.85 -0.96 -0.39
C GLY A 704 -10.79 -1.61 0.49
N SER A 705 -9.96 -0.78 1.13
CA SER A 705 -8.80 -1.21 1.93
C SER A 705 -9.18 -2.09 3.13
N ILE A 706 -10.41 -1.95 3.65
CA ILE A 706 -10.92 -2.83 4.72
C ILE A 706 -11.07 -4.26 4.21
N ALA A 707 -11.57 -4.43 2.98
CA ALA A 707 -11.71 -5.75 2.37
C ALA A 707 -10.35 -6.40 2.13
N GLN A 708 -9.31 -5.62 1.79
CA GLN A 708 -7.93 -6.13 1.69
C GLN A 708 -7.45 -6.70 3.02
N ILE A 709 -7.60 -5.94 4.11
CA ILE A 709 -7.21 -6.37 5.46
C ILE A 709 -7.94 -7.66 5.84
N MET A 710 -9.26 -7.67 5.61
CA MET A 710 -10.12 -8.81 5.90
C MET A 710 -9.72 -10.06 5.08
N ALA A 711 -9.43 -9.90 3.79
CA ALA A 711 -8.97 -10.98 2.94
C ALA A 711 -7.60 -11.53 3.40
N GLN A 712 -6.65 -10.65 3.73
CA GLN A 712 -5.34 -11.05 4.28
C GLN A 712 -5.47 -11.83 5.59
N GLU A 713 -6.35 -11.40 6.49
CA GLU A 713 -6.61 -12.10 7.74
C GLU A 713 -7.19 -13.49 7.52
N GLN A 714 -8.12 -13.61 6.57
CA GLN A 714 -8.68 -14.91 6.19
C GLN A 714 -7.62 -15.83 5.60
N ILE A 715 -6.80 -15.32 4.66
CA ILE A 715 -5.68 -16.06 4.06
C ILE A 715 -4.72 -16.56 5.14
N ILE A 716 -4.34 -15.71 6.11
CA ILE A 716 -3.47 -16.12 7.22
C ILE A 716 -4.10 -17.26 8.02
N ASN A 717 -5.38 -17.12 8.40
CA ASN A 717 -6.08 -18.16 9.15
C ASN A 717 -6.14 -19.48 8.38
N ASP A 718 -6.34 -19.44 7.06
CA ASP A 718 -6.34 -20.62 6.21
C ASP A 718 -4.94 -21.24 6.10
N ILE A 719 -3.89 -20.43 5.93
CA ILE A 719 -2.49 -20.91 5.93
C ILE A 719 -2.11 -21.57 7.26
N LEU A 720 -2.51 -20.99 8.39
CA LEU A 720 -2.26 -21.58 9.72
C LEU A 720 -3.01 -22.90 9.91
N SER A 721 -4.24 -23.01 9.37
CA SER A 721 -5.01 -24.25 9.35
C SER A 721 -4.34 -25.31 8.46
N ILE A 722 -3.85 -24.92 7.29
CA ILE A 722 -3.08 -25.77 6.36
C ILE A 722 -1.82 -26.31 7.04
N GLU A 723 -1.05 -25.44 7.69
CA GLU A 723 0.17 -25.80 8.43
C GLU A 723 -0.14 -26.85 9.51
N LEU A 724 -1.16 -26.61 10.35
CA LEU A 724 -1.57 -27.55 11.39
C LEU A 724 -2.00 -28.91 10.82
N LYS A 725 -2.75 -28.91 9.70
CA LYS A 725 -3.17 -30.14 9.02
C LYS A 725 -1.98 -30.93 8.47
N LEU A 726 -0.98 -30.24 7.94
CA LEU A 726 0.27 -30.85 7.49
C LEU A 726 1.13 -31.35 8.64
N ASP A 727 1.19 -30.64 9.77
CA ASP A 727 1.86 -31.10 11.00
C ASP A 727 1.23 -32.43 11.47
N LEU A 728 -0.11 -32.53 11.45
CA LEU A 728 -0.84 -33.76 11.80
C LEU A 728 -0.58 -34.91 10.82
N LEU A 729 -0.59 -34.64 9.51
CA LEU A 729 -0.26 -35.65 8.50
C LEU A 729 1.18 -36.14 8.66
N SER A 730 2.12 -35.22 8.84
CA SER A 730 3.54 -35.52 9.04
C SER A 730 3.76 -36.38 10.28
N HIS A 731 3.12 -36.02 11.39
CA HIS A 731 3.16 -36.80 12.63
C HIS A 731 2.57 -38.20 12.46
N SER A 732 1.45 -38.33 11.73
CA SER A 732 0.85 -39.64 11.44
C SER A 732 1.77 -40.57 10.63
N MET A 733 2.71 -39.99 9.88
CA MET A 733 3.71 -40.68 9.08
C MET A 733 5.09 -40.82 9.76
N GLY A 734 5.26 -40.26 10.96
CA GLY A 734 6.56 -40.22 11.63
C GLY A 734 7.60 -39.32 10.93
N LEU A 735 7.16 -38.31 10.19
CA LEU A 735 8.05 -37.38 9.49
C LEU A 735 8.47 -36.24 10.43
N PRO A 736 9.78 -36.04 10.68
CA PRO A 736 10.26 -34.93 11.49
C PRO A 736 10.23 -33.62 10.69
N TYR A 737 9.86 -32.53 11.38
CA TYR A 737 10.02 -31.17 10.87
C TYR A 737 10.84 -30.32 11.86
N PRO A 738 11.81 -29.51 11.40
CA PRO A 738 12.24 -29.35 10.00
C PRO A 738 12.99 -30.58 9.44
N PRO A 739 12.96 -30.82 8.11
CA PRO A 739 13.78 -31.84 7.48
C PRO A 739 15.28 -31.64 7.77
N PRO A 740 16.08 -32.72 7.79
CA PRO A 740 17.52 -32.63 7.66
C PRO A 740 17.92 -31.83 6.42
N LYS A 741 19.01 -31.06 6.49
CA LYS A 741 19.49 -30.21 5.38
C LYS A 741 19.66 -31.00 4.06
N GLN A 742 20.15 -32.23 4.12
CA GLN A 742 20.30 -33.11 2.94
C GLN A 742 18.95 -33.46 2.30
N GLU A 743 17.93 -33.72 3.12
CA GLU A 743 16.58 -33.99 2.63
C GLU A 743 15.99 -32.73 2.01
N LEU A 744 16.15 -31.57 2.69
CA LEU A 744 15.74 -30.27 2.15
C LEU A 744 16.37 -30.01 0.78
N ASP A 745 17.69 -30.15 0.64
CA ASP A 745 18.40 -29.91 -0.62
C ASP A 745 17.95 -30.88 -1.74
N SER A 746 17.48 -32.08 -1.39
CA SER A 746 16.95 -33.06 -2.36
C SER A 746 15.48 -32.82 -2.74
N LEU A 747 14.71 -32.05 -1.97
CA LEU A 747 13.30 -31.71 -2.27
C LEU A 747 13.19 -30.59 -3.31
N PHE A 748 14.20 -29.71 -3.36
CA PHE A 748 14.21 -28.56 -4.24
C PHE A 748 15.19 -28.78 -5.39
N LYS A 749 14.87 -28.22 -6.57
CA LYS A 749 15.87 -28.13 -7.65
C LYS A 749 17.00 -27.21 -7.15
N GLN A 750 18.26 -27.57 -7.42
CA GLN A 750 19.35 -26.60 -7.27
C GLN A 750 19.01 -25.40 -8.16
N ALA A 751 19.01 -24.21 -7.56
CA ALA A 751 18.64 -22.96 -8.20
C ALA A 751 19.58 -22.61 -9.36
#